data_AF-A0A8I0APY6-F1
#
_entry.id   AF-A0A8I0APY6-F1
#
_cell.length_a   1.000
_cell.length_b   1.000
_cell.length_c   1.000
_cell.angle_alpha   90.00
_cell.angle_beta   90.00
_cell.angle_gamma   90.00
#
_symmetry.space_group_name_H-M   'P 1'
#
loop_
_entity.id
_entity.type
_entity.pdbx_description
1 polymer ?
#
loop_
_entity_poly.entity_id
_entity_poly.type
_entity_poly.pdbx_seq_one_letter_code
_entity_poly.pdbx_strand_id
1 'polypeptide(L)'
;MNTREKFIQWLSSNPISKYSSNTIVNALDEGSEYCCSRSLSKVSFWDMNNKNEFITVASKLLGMKIYRLMHKKTAIVLDKAVPLYKQFLQQSEMRSGIKLSDVEISTEDSGDNVEAKDNQSSDSKYSKIYQKLYYISRVYDDPNGMTLEKIMSMLGNGTDEELVIRILNDVSWATKLADDIYSFGENANSVLREQVQPYKIEEKDIVTDGQFFDFLYNYEKMAEASCRSYVSAIRTAEEYAKNHNYASHMIYDCGFEDASTLIRELMGDNEFLEFNAKQHNRFRAAFKKYLKMGDQLPAKERKYLSVKKTSLPVANEIEKVQPKDFDKSKFEITLLRRYSNGMQFDSIDFENFREMYDALFDETLTFDDEALEERLRYCGVLYKDRLFPAEGIIDNNTKETLFAYIDNCFSTGKSVLYYKAIYQDLSDAFASCFALADEKMLKAYIEYSAEKDKYYYFSDYMSVDRNVKIDHTEEVEEYFLSAGKPMRIDDAFSTLSHIPQDRVDRIIKTDSRFLRNSKGEYFHTDIFEITDDELENIAEIIDGFISEDEYAIWTNVWNMIQDKFPLFVENNLYLSGLGIRNAIEQRFSGRFRFEGAVISRPKDSFSMRDVYQLYAKHHVEFTADEIYILSKELDTVIYFDALSEVSVRVSHDLFVSKKRINFDVDSVDKVIESFMSKDYIRIREIDSFLAFPSAGYEWNEYMLESFLISYSKKFALLNNGQSLHNVAGAIVKKDGKIKEFEDACAAVLSESRIELKKSEALNYLVDVNMITRRSYKNLDTAIRKATQIRNRKG
;
A
#
# COMPACT_ATOMS: atom_id res chain seq x y z
N MET A 1 -18.38 -51.99 30.33
CA MET A 1 -17.19 -51.14 30.24
C MET A 1 -16.98 -50.77 28.77
N ASN A 2 -17.18 -49.51 28.42
CA ASN A 2 -16.95 -49.02 27.06
C ASN A 2 -15.45 -49.02 26.73
N THR A 3 -15.07 -48.88 25.45
CA THR A 3 -13.66 -48.94 25.01
C THR A 3 -12.80 -47.89 25.71
N ARG A 4 -13.36 -46.70 25.96
CA ARG A 4 -12.73 -45.60 26.69
C ARG A 4 -12.38 -45.97 28.14
N GLU A 5 -13.33 -46.53 28.89
CA GLU A 5 -13.12 -46.99 30.28
C GLU A 5 -12.12 -48.14 30.37
N LYS A 6 -12.18 -49.09 29.41
CA LYS A 6 -11.19 -50.18 29.32
C LYS A 6 -9.78 -49.65 29.06
N PHE A 7 -9.65 -48.60 28.25
CA PHE A 7 -8.37 -47.95 28.00
C PHE A 7 -7.85 -47.19 29.23
N ILE A 8 -8.73 -46.50 29.97
CA ILE A 8 -8.37 -45.85 31.24
C ILE A 8 -7.82 -46.88 32.24
N GLN A 9 -8.49 -48.02 32.40
CA GLN A 9 -8.04 -49.11 33.28
C GLN A 9 -6.71 -49.72 32.79
N TRP A 10 -6.53 -49.83 31.47
CA TRP A 10 -5.29 -50.30 30.87
C TRP A 10 -4.11 -49.35 31.12
N LEU A 11 -4.33 -48.03 31.05
CA LEU A 11 -3.34 -47.02 31.39
C LEU A 11 -2.92 -47.08 32.86
N SER A 12 -3.83 -47.39 33.79
CA SER A 12 -3.49 -47.59 35.21
C SER A 12 -2.56 -48.79 35.44
N SER A 13 -2.57 -49.77 34.54
CA SER A 13 -1.71 -50.96 34.62
C SER A 13 -0.43 -50.84 33.80
N ASN A 14 -0.28 -49.78 32.98
CA ASN A 14 0.87 -49.54 32.10
C ASN A 14 1.34 -48.06 32.15
N PRO A 15 1.88 -47.57 33.27
CA PRO A 15 2.29 -46.18 33.41
C PRO A 15 3.61 -45.90 32.67
N ILE A 16 3.58 -45.19 31.52
CA ILE A 16 4.79 -44.88 30.72
C ILE A 16 4.78 -43.43 30.18
N SER A 17 4.24 -42.43 30.89
CA SER A 17 4.14 -41.08 30.31
C SER A 17 4.30 -39.92 31.31
N LYS A 18 4.89 -38.81 30.82
CA LYS A 18 4.97 -37.49 31.48
C LYS A 18 3.58 -36.85 31.71
N TYR A 19 2.55 -37.38 31.08
CA TYR A 19 1.15 -36.93 31.12
C TYR A 19 0.27 -37.89 31.91
N SER A 20 -0.70 -37.33 32.65
CA SER A 20 -1.69 -38.10 33.41
C SER A 20 -2.62 -38.89 32.48
N SER A 21 -3.23 -39.98 32.98
CA SER A 21 -4.21 -40.77 32.21
C SER A 21 -5.35 -39.91 31.68
N ASN A 22 -5.82 -38.93 32.46
CA ASN A 22 -6.85 -37.98 32.04
C ASN A 22 -6.37 -37.09 30.90
N THR A 23 -5.12 -36.63 30.93
CA THR A 23 -4.54 -35.80 29.86
C THR A 23 -4.46 -36.57 28.54
N ILE A 24 -4.10 -37.85 28.59
CA ILE A 24 -4.03 -38.74 27.41
C ILE A 24 -5.42 -38.96 26.82
N VAL A 25 -6.41 -39.25 27.67
CA VAL A 25 -7.78 -39.53 27.22
C VAL A 25 -8.44 -38.28 26.66
N ASN A 26 -8.29 -37.11 27.32
CA ASN A 26 -8.84 -35.85 26.81
C ASN A 26 -8.25 -35.49 25.43
N ALA A 27 -6.96 -35.74 25.21
CA ALA A 27 -6.36 -35.48 23.90
C ALA A 27 -6.93 -36.38 22.78
N LEU A 28 -7.26 -37.64 23.10
CA LEU A 28 -7.96 -38.54 22.17
C LEU A 28 -9.42 -38.13 21.95
N ASP A 29 -10.11 -37.62 22.97
CA ASP A 29 -11.47 -37.07 22.86
C ASP A 29 -11.46 -35.85 21.90
N GLU A 30 -10.58 -34.87 22.13
CA GLU A 30 -10.45 -33.66 21.30
C GLU A 30 -10.03 -33.99 19.86
N GLY A 31 -9.09 -34.92 19.67
CA GLY A 31 -8.70 -35.38 18.34
C GLY A 31 -9.82 -36.11 17.60
N SER A 32 -10.62 -36.90 18.32
CA SER A 32 -11.77 -37.60 17.78
C SER A 32 -12.87 -36.62 17.34
N GLU A 33 -13.19 -35.63 18.17
CA GLU A 33 -14.22 -34.62 17.87
C GLU A 33 -13.83 -33.76 16.66
N TYR A 34 -12.54 -33.39 16.57
CA TYR A 34 -12.02 -32.70 15.39
C TYR A 34 -12.18 -33.55 14.12
N CYS A 35 -11.88 -34.85 14.19
CA CYS A 35 -12.06 -35.74 13.03
C CYS A 35 -13.52 -35.85 12.60
N CYS A 36 -14.45 -35.93 13.54
CA CYS A 36 -15.89 -36.01 13.23
C CYS A 36 -16.44 -34.69 12.65
N SER A 37 -16.07 -33.54 13.23
CA SER A 37 -16.55 -32.23 12.77
C SER A 37 -16.01 -31.81 11.39
N ARG A 38 -14.87 -32.38 10.97
CA ARG A 38 -14.24 -32.12 9.66
C ARG A 38 -14.45 -33.25 8.65
N SER A 39 -15.37 -34.19 8.93
CA SER A 39 -15.67 -35.34 8.06
C SER A 39 -14.45 -36.24 7.75
N LEU A 40 -13.42 -36.22 8.60
CA LEU A 40 -12.26 -37.13 8.50
C LEU A 40 -12.61 -38.55 8.98
N SER A 41 -13.62 -38.67 9.84
CA SER A 41 -14.25 -39.95 10.19
C SER A 41 -15.72 -39.75 10.55
N LYS A 42 -16.57 -40.74 10.25
CA LYS A 42 -17.99 -40.75 10.60
C LYS A 42 -18.25 -41.23 12.05
N VAL A 43 -17.25 -41.79 12.72
CA VAL A 43 -17.36 -42.37 14.07
C VAL A 43 -16.22 -41.91 14.97
N SER A 44 -16.44 -41.93 16.29
CA SER A 44 -15.41 -41.56 17.27
C SER A 44 -14.26 -42.57 17.30
N PHE A 45 -13.07 -42.13 17.71
CA PHE A 45 -11.93 -43.01 18.02
C PHE A 45 -12.28 -44.14 19.00
N TRP A 46 -13.27 -43.92 19.88
CA TRP A 46 -13.72 -44.94 20.85
C TRP A 46 -14.67 -45.99 20.26
N ASP A 47 -15.31 -45.64 19.15
CA ASP A 47 -16.29 -46.49 18.43
C ASP A 47 -15.69 -47.18 17.20
N MET A 48 -14.45 -46.83 16.84
CA MET A 48 -13.67 -47.51 15.81
C MET A 48 -13.36 -48.95 16.25
N ASN A 49 -14.03 -49.91 15.62
CA ASN A 49 -13.85 -51.33 15.90
C ASN A 49 -12.66 -51.95 15.13
N ASN A 50 -12.03 -51.20 14.22
CA ASN A 50 -10.90 -51.62 13.41
C ASN A 50 -9.66 -50.79 13.73
N LYS A 51 -8.57 -51.45 14.16
CA LYS A 51 -7.30 -50.78 14.46
C LYS A 51 -6.68 -50.09 13.25
N ASN A 52 -6.82 -50.65 12.05
CA ASN A 52 -6.27 -50.04 10.84
C ASN A 52 -7.02 -48.76 10.47
N GLU A 53 -8.33 -48.72 10.72
CA GLU A 53 -9.16 -47.52 10.57
C GLU A 53 -8.70 -46.43 11.54
N PHE A 54 -8.56 -46.75 12.83
CA PHE A 54 -8.03 -45.81 13.82
C PHE A 54 -6.63 -45.29 13.44
N ILE A 55 -5.70 -46.18 13.05
CA ILE A 55 -4.35 -45.76 12.65
C ILE A 55 -4.40 -44.82 11.44
N THR A 56 -5.22 -45.13 10.44
CA THR A 56 -5.33 -44.29 9.24
C THR A 56 -5.83 -42.90 9.58
N VAL A 57 -6.91 -42.81 10.35
CA VAL A 57 -7.50 -41.51 10.74
C VAL A 57 -6.56 -40.75 11.67
N ALA A 58 -5.98 -41.41 12.68
CA ALA A 58 -5.07 -40.77 13.63
C ALA A 58 -3.75 -40.33 12.98
N SER A 59 -3.20 -41.10 12.03
CA SER A 59 -2.01 -40.71 11.26
C SER A 59 -2.30 -39.57 10.29
N LYS A 60 -3.49 -39.53 9.67
CA LYS A 60 -3.93 -38.36 8.88
C LYS A 60 -4.04 -37.12 9.77
N LEU A 61 -4.71 -37.21 10.92
CA LEU A 61 -4.84 -36.12 11.89
C LEU A 61 -3.47 -35.60 12.36
N LEU A 62 -2.54 -36.49 12.70
CA LEU A 62 -1.19 -36.12 13.11
C LEU A 62 -0.32 -35.61 11.95
N GLY A 63 -0.61 -36.01 10.72
CA GLY A 63 0.02 -35.48 9.50
C GLY A 63 -0.50 -34.10 9.09
N MET A 64 -1.70 -33.71 9.53
CA MET A 64 -2.28 -32.41 9.22
C MET A 64 -1.55 -31.29 9.97
N LYS A 65 -0.70 -30.55 9.23
CA LYS A 65 -0.01 -29.35 9.73
C LYS A 65 -1.00 -28.34 10.34
N ILE A 66 -2.19 -28.16 9.74
CA ILE A 66 -3.24 -27.25 10.25
C ILE A 66 -3.77 -27.68 11.63
N TYR A 67 -4.04 -28.97 11.83
CA TYR A 67 -4.47 -29.46 13.14
C TYR A 67 -3.37 -29.26 14.19
N ARG A 68 -2.12 -29.55 13.82
CA ARG A 68 -0.94 -29.32 14.69
C ARG A 68 -0.70 -27.85 15.02
N LEU A 69 -1.02 -26.93 14.11
CA LEU A 69 -0.92 -25.49 14.31
C LEU A 69 -2.01 -24.99 15.27
N MET A 70 -3.27 -25.33 14.99
CA MET A 70 -4.44 -24.85 15.74
C MET A 70 -4.58 -25.50 17.12
N HIS A 71 -4.17 -26.77 17.26
CA HIS A 71 -4.29 -27.57 18.47
C HIS A 71 -2.93 -28.02 19.00
N LYS A 72 -1.92 -27.13 18.97
CA LYS A 72 -0.51 -27.41 19.31
C LYS A 72 -0.32 -28.21 20.60
N LYS A 73 -1.00 -27.83 21.69
CA LYS A 73 -0.91 -28.53 22.98
C LYS A 73 -1.47 -29.95 22.91
N THR A 74 -2.64 -30.11 22.31
CA THR A 74 -3.34 -31.39 22.13
C THR A 74 -2.56 -32.32 21.19
N ALA A 75 -2.01 -31.78 20.10
CA ALA A 75 -1.23 -32.53 19.12
C ALA A 75 0.05 -33.14 19.73
N ILE A 76 0.77 -32.40 20.58
CA ILE A 76 1.95 -32.91 21.30
C ILE A 76 1.57 -34.09 22.22
N VAL A 77 0.40 -34.01 22.87
CA VAL A 77 -0.09 -35.11 23.71
C VAL A 77 -0.55 -36.28 22.84
N LEU A 78 -1.20 -36.02 21.70
CA LEU A 78 -1.63 -37.05 20.74
C LEU A 78 -0.47 -37.84 20.14
N ASP A 79 0.69 -37.23 19.91
CA ASP A 79 1.91 -37.93 19.47
C ASP A 79 2.34 -39.05 20.45
N LYS A 80 1.93 -38.94 21.73
CA LYS A 80 2.13 -39.96 22.76
C LYS A 80 0.89 -40.82 22.99
N ALA A 81 -0.31 -40.26 22.88
CA ALA A 81 -1.57 -40.96 23.11
C ALA A 81 -1.89 -41.98 22.00
N VAL A 82 -1.65 -41.64 20.74
CA VAL A 82 -1.96 -42.50 19.57
C VAL A 82 -1.16 -43.81 19.60
N PRO A 83 0.16 -43.83 19.86
CA PRO A 83 0.91 -45.08 20.05
C PRO A 83 0.41 -45.94 21.21
N LEU A 84 0.02 -45.33 22.34
CA LEU A 84 -0.49 -46.06 23.51
C LEU A 84 -1.86 -46.70 23.23
N TYR A 85 -2.77 -45.97 22.59
CA TYR A 85 -4.07 -46.51 22.20
C TYR A 85 -3.93 -47.59 21.13
N LYS A 86 -2.98 -47.43 20.19
CA LYS A 86 -2.61 -48.50 19.22
C LYS A 86 -2.15 -49.78 19.93
N GLN A 87 -1.32 -49.67 20.96
CA GLN A 87 -0.88 -50.83 21.76
C GLN A 87 -2.03 -51.48 22.52
N PHE A 88 -2.93 -50.68 23.09
CA PHE A 88 -4.14 -51.18 23.74
C PHE A 88 -5.03 -51.97 22.76
N LEU A 89 -5.27 -51.42 21.56
CA LEU A 89 -6.05 -52.10 20.51
C LEU A 89 -5.36 -53.39 20.03
N GLN A 90 -4.03 -53.43 19.95
CA GLN A 90 -3.28 -54.65 19.63
C GLN A 90 -3.45 -55.74 20.71
N GLN A 91 -3.40 -55.35 21.99
CA GLN A 91 -3.55 -56.29 23.11
C GLN A 91 -5.00 -56.76 23.28
N SER A 92 -5.98 -55.92 22.93
CA SER A 92 -7.39 -56.30 22.94
C SER A 92 -7.74 -57.24 21.77
N GLU A 93 -7.17 -57.02 20.57
CA GLU A 93 -7.25 -57.92 19.40
C GLU A 93 -6.66 -59.31 19.70
N MET A 94 -5.49 -59.37 20.36
CA MET A 94 -4.87 -60.64 20.76
C MET A 94 -5.68 -61.40 21.82
N ARG A 95 -6.54 -60.71 22.59
CA ARG A 95 -7.45 -61.31 23.57
C ARG A 95 -8.82 -61.68 22.98
N SER A 96 -9.24 -61.08 21.87
CA SER A 96 -10.57 -61.28 21.26
C SER A 96 -10.61 -62.23 20.07
N GLY A 97 -9.46 -62.52 19.44
CA GLY A 97 -9.31 -63.67 18.54
C GLY A 97 -10.28 -63.77 17.37
N ILE A 98 -10.59 -62.68 16.65
CA ILE A 98 -11.34 -62.73 15.37
C ILE A 98 -10.81 -61.66 14.40
N LYS A 99 -10.43 -62.08 13.18
CA LYS A 99 -10.19 -61.22 12.00
C LYS A 99 -11.44 -61.26 11.11
N LEU A 100 -11.88 -60.11 10.59
CA LEU A 100 -12.75 -60.03 9.40
C LEU A 100 -12.42 -58.78 8.57
N SER A 101 -12.70 -58.92 7.26
CA SER A 101 -12.07 -58.34 6.08
C SER A 101 -12.59 -56.97 5.62
N ASP A 102 -11.81 -56.36 4.71
CA ASP A 102 -12.10 -55.16 3.93
C ASP A 102 -13.40 -55.25 3.12
N VAL A 103 -14.17 -54.15 3.07
CA VAL A 103 -15.24 -53.91 2.11
C VAL A 103 -15.14 -52.47 1.57
N GLU A 104 -15.38 -52.40 0.26
CA GLU A 104 -15.28 -51.28 -0.67
C GLU A 104 -16.66 -50.60 -0.90
N ILE A 105 -16.66 -49.38 -1.49
CA ILE A 105 -17.80 -48.68 -2.17
C ILE A 105 -18.80 -47.95 -1.22
N SER A 106 -19.39 -46.77 -1.45
CA SER A 106 -19.70 -45.92 -2.63
C SER A 106 -19.91 -44.44 -2.25
N THR A 107 -19.77 -43.58 -3.26
CA THR A 107 -20.37 -42.26 -3.45
C THR A 107 -21.91 -42.32 -3.53
N GLU A 108 -22.61 -41.38 -2.89
CA GLU A 108 -23.85 -40.79 -3.45
C GLU A 108 -24.21 -39.47 -2.75
N ASP A 109 -24.76 -38.60 -3.60
CA ASP A 109 -25.16 -37.22 -3.43
C ASP A 109 -26.55 -37.11 -2.77
N SER A 110 -26.83 -36.01 -2.07
CA SER A 110 -28.18 -35.45 -1.89
C SER A 110 -28.10 -34.15 -1.08
N GLY A 111 -28.46 -33.06 -1.74
CA GLY A 111 -28.72 -31.78 -1.09
C GLY A 111 -30.06 -31.77 -0.35
N ASP A 112 -30.22 -30.77 0.52
CA ASP A 112 -31.50 -30.09 0.65
C ASP A 112 -31.32 -28.65 1.15
N ASN A 113 -32.07 -27.77 0.50
CA ASN A 113 -32.20 -26.34 0.76
C ASN A 113 -32.95 -26.09 2.07
N VAL A 114 -32.65 -24.96 2.74
CA VAL A 114 -33.64 -24.25 3.55
C VAL A 114 -33.54 -22.75 3.26
N GLU A 115 -34.59 -22.23 2.61
CA GLU A 115 -34.84 -20.80 2.40
C GLU A 115 -35.21 -20.06 3.69
N ALA A 116 -34.93 -18.76 3.65
CA ALA A 116 -35.13 -17.76 4.69
C ALA A 116 -36.59 -17.53 5.10
N LYS A 117 -36.75 -16.95 6.31
CA LYS A 117 -37.86 -16.02 6.59
C LYS A 117 -37.38 -14.80 7.35
N ASP A 118 -37.77 -13.65 6.80
CA ASP A 118 -37.63 -12.29 7.28
C ASP A 118 -38.27 -12.06 8.66
N ASN A 119 -37.55 -11.30 9.49
CA ASN A 119 -38.13 -10.35 10.44
C ASN A 119 -37.34 -9.05 10.31
N GLN A 120 -37.97 -8.02 9.73
CA GLN A 120 -37.35 -6.73 9.49
C GLN A 120 -38.18 -5.64 10.16
N SER A 121 -37.63 -4.98 11.18
CA SER A 121 -38.14 -3.71 11.69
C SER A 121 -37.07 -3.09 12.63
N SER A 122 -36.64 -1.87 12.31
CA SER A 122 -35.54 -1.05 12.88
C SER A 122 -34.08 -1.48 12.61
N ASP A 123 -33.63 -2.66 13.03
CA ASP A 123 -32.18 -3.00 12.99
C ASP A 123 -31.63 -3.19 11.57
N SER A 124 -32.43 -3.75 10.67
CA SER A 124 -32.01 -3.90 9.27
C SER A 124 -31.87 -2.57 8.54
N LYS A 125 -32.62 -1.52 8.91
CA LYS A 125 -32.53 -0.21 8.26
C LYS A 125 -31.29 0.53 8.75
N TYR A 126 -31.01 0.46 10.07
CA TYR A 126 -29.77 0.97 10.66
C TYR A 126 -28.54 0.28 10.03
N SER A 127 -28.55 -1.06 9.95
CA SER A 127 -27.45 -1.85 9.36
C SER A 127 -27.21 -1.51 7.87
N LYS A 128 -28.27 -1.34 7.07
CA LYS A 128 -28.14 -0.98 5.64
C LYS A 128 -27.63 0.44 5.43
N ILE A 129 -28.06 1.41 6.24
CA ILE A 129 -27.60 2.81 6.15
C ILE A 129 -26.17 2.92 6.68
N TYR A 130 -25.85 2.25 7.79
CA TYR A 130 -24.51 2.13 8.34
C TYR A 130 -23.52 1.56 7.32
N GLN A 131 -23.85 0.43 6.68
CA GLN A 131 -22.97 -0.18 5.66
C GLN A 131 -22.72 0.74 4.47
N LYS A 132 -23.73 1.51 4.05
CA LYS A 132 -23.57 2.50 2.97
C LYS A 132 -22.71 3.68 3.40
N LEU A 133 -22.93 4.23 4.59
CA LEU A 133 -22.11 5.33 5.13
C LEU A 133 -20.66 4.89 5.37
N TYR A 134 -20.46 3.68 5.88
CA TYR A 134 -19.14 3.06 6.03
C TYR A 134 -18.45 2.83 4.68
N TYR A 135 -19.20 2.46 3.64
CA TYR A 135 -18.64 2.38 2.29
C TYR A 135 -18.25 3.78 1.76
N ILE A 136 -19.07 4.80 2.02
CA ILE A 136 -18.77 6.20 1.66
C ILE A 136 -17.47 6.66 2.35
N SER A 137 -17.29 6.36 3.65
CA SER A 137 -16.07 6.75 4.38
C SER A 137 -14.81 6.07 3.84
N ARG A 138 -14.92 4.83 3.33
CA ARG A 138 -13.81 4.10 2.69
C ARG A 138 -13.44 4.61 1.30
N VAL A 139 -14.33 5.37 0.65
CA VAL A 139 -14.14 5.89 -0.72
C VAL A 139 -13.76 7.37 -0.70
N TYR A 140 -14.21 8.13 0.30
CA TYR A 140 -14.03 9.57 0.39
C TYR A 140 -13.28 9.95 1.67
N ASP A 141 -11.96 10.06 1.57
CA ASP A 141 -11.07 10.56 2.61
C ASP A 141 -10.83 12.06 2.39
N ASP A 142 -11.80 12.91 2.77
CA ASP A 142 -11.68 14.36 2.69
C ASP A 142 -11.38 14.95 4.08
N PRO A 143 -10.13 15.35 4.38
CA PRO A 143 -9.76 15.92 5.67
C PRO A 143 -10.38 17.31 5.93
N ASN A 144 -10.96 17.98 4.93
CA ASN A 144 -11.69 19.24 5.10
C ASN A 144 -13.20 19.04 5.34
N GLY A 145 -13.68 17.80 5.31
CA GLY A 145 -15.07 17.43 5.57
C GLY A 145 -16.03 17.59 4.40
N MET A 146 -17.09 16.78 4.42
CA MET A 146 -18.16 16.73 3.44
C MET A 146 -19.47 17.25 4.04
N THR A 147 -20.24 18.01 3.25
CA THR A 147 -21.53 18.51 3.73
C THR A 147 -22.56 17.37 3.88
N LEU A 148 -23.43 17.48 4.88
CA LEU A 148 -24.51 16.51 5.14
C LEU A 148 -25.42 16.35 3.90
N GLU A 149 -25.72 17.43 3.19
CA GLU A 149 -26.50 17.41 1.94
C GLU A 149 -25.84 16.51 0.88
N LYS A 150 -24.50 16.56 0.77
CA LYS A 150 -23.73 15.73 -0.16
C LYS A 150 -23.69 14.27 0.29
N ILE A 151 -23.58 13.99 1.58
CA ILE A 151 -23.66 12.63 2.14
C ILE A 151 -25.05 12.02 1.87
N MET A 152 -26.11 12.79 2.11
CA MET A 152 -27.49 12.37 1.85
C MET A 152 -27.75 12.08 0.37
N SER A 153 -27.18 12.88 -0.53
CA SER A 153 -27.26 12.65 -1.98
C SER A 153 -26.62 11.32 -2.43
N MET A 154 -25.60 10.83 -1.70
CA MET A 154 -24.91 9.57 -1.99
C MET A 154 -25.66 8.34 -1.46
N LEU A 155 -26.50 8.50 -0.43
CA LEU A 155 -27.29 7.43 0.14
C LEU A 155 -28.57 7.12 -0.67
N GLY A 156 -29.02 8.09 -1.46
CA GLY A 156 -30.19 8.02 -2.34
C GLY A 156 -31.46 8.68 -1.77
N ASN A 157 -32.37 9.10 -2.65
CA ASN A 157 -33.60 9.81 -2.29
C ASN A 157 -34.51 8.96 -1.38
N GLY A 158 -34.97 9.54 -0.26
CA GLY A 158 -35.84 8.89 0.74
C GLY A 158 -35.12 8.35 1.99
N THR A 159 -33.82 8.63 2.14
CA THR A 159 -33.06 8.29 3.36
C THR A 159 -33.41 9.24 4.50
N ASP A 160 -33.48 8.72 5.72
CA ASP A 160 -33.86 9.47 6.94
C ASP A 160 -32.64 10.26 7.47
N GLU A 161 -32.71 11.59 7.39
CA GLU A 161 -31.63 12.50 7.77
C GLU A 161 -31.26 12.41 9.25
N GLU A 162 -32.27 12.30 10.13
CA GLU A 162 -32.08 12.28 11.57
C GLU A 162 -31.37 10.98 12.03
N LEU A 163 -31.63 9.88 11.32
CA LEU A 163 -30.94 8.61 11.52
C LEU A 163 -29.49 8.63 11.02
N VAL A 164 -29.22 9.33 9.90
CA VAL A 164 -27.87 9.48 9.35
C VAL A 164 -26.99 10.34 10.26
N ILE A 165 -27.52 11.46 10.76
CA ILE A 165 -26.81 12.31 11.74
C ILE A 165 -26.47 11.49 13.00
N ARG A 166 -27.43 10.69 13.50
CA ARG A 166 -27.19 9.84 14.68
C ARG A 166 -26.08 8.83 14.43
N ILE A 167 -26.11 8.12 13.30
CA ILE A 167 -25.04 7.17 12.93
C ILE A 167 -23.69 7.89 12.82
N LEU A 168 -23.62 9.04 12.15
CA LEU A 168 -22.36 9.78 11.95
C LEU A 168 -21.75 10.30 13.26
N ASN A 169 -22.56 10.62 14.26
CA ASN A 169 -22.06 11.05 15.57
C ASN A 169 -21.65 9.87 16.48
N ASP A 170 -22.17 8.66 16.23
CA ASP A 170 -21.95 7.48 17.08
C ASP A 170 -20.77 6.60 16.60
N VAL A 171 -20.15 6.91 15.46
CA VAL A 171 -19.11 6.07 14.82
C VAL A 171 -17.72 6.69 14.87
N SER A 172 -16.70 5.87 15.13
CA SER A 172 -15.31 6.31 15.26
C SER A 172 -14.63 6.73 13.95
N TRP A 173 -15.24 6.44 12.79
CA TRP A 173 -14.70 6.73 11.46
C TRP A 173 -15.29 7.99 10.81
N ALA A 174 -16.06 8.78 11.56
CA ALA A 174 -16.58 10.06 11.12
C ALA A 174 -16.41 11.14 12.21
N THR A 175 -15.95 12.33 11.82
CA THR A 175 -15.69 13.46 12.73
C THR A 175 -16.51 14.66 12.30
N LYS A 176 -17.35 15.20 13.19
CA LYS A 176 -18.12 16.43 12.94
C LYS A 176 -17.20 17.64 13.04
N LEU A 177 -17.01 18.36 11.92
CA LEU A 177 -16.16 19.55 11.82
C LEU A 177 -16.95 20.86 11.97
N ALA A 178 -18.22 20.88 11.56
CA ALA A 178 -19.17 21.99 11.74
C ALA A 178 -20.61 21.45 11.69
N ASP A 179 -21.62 22.30 11.90
CA ASP A 179 -23.03 21.86 12.05
C ASP A 179 -23.54 20.94 10.95
N ASP A 180 -23.08 21.15 9.70
CA ASP A 180 -23.45 20.34 8.54
C ASP A 180 -22.24 19.70 7.84
N ILE A 181 -21.07 19.59 8.48
CA ILE A 181 -19.84 19.11 7.84
C ILE A 181 -19.22 17.95 8.63
N TYR A 182 -19.05 16.80 7.97
CA TYR A 182 -18.46 15.59 8.54
C TYR A 182 -17.25 15.14 7.72
N SER A 183 -16.11 14.90 8.37
CA SER A 183 -14.94 14.29 7.74
C SER A 183 -14.88 12.80 8.04
N PHE A 184 -14.41 12.02 7.07
CA PHE A 184 -14.20 10.57 7.18
C PHE A 184 -12.72 10.19 7.24
N GLY A 185 -11.83 11.19 7.28
CA GLY A 185 -10.39 11.01 7.29
C GLY A 185 -9.80 10.96 8.70
N GLU A 186 -8.74 10.18 8.89
CA GLU A 186 -8.03 10.03 10.17
C GLU A 186 -7.32 11.33 10.64
N ASN A 187 -7.17 12.32 9.75
CA ASN A 187 -6.53 13.62 10.01
C ASN A 187 -7.49 14.82 9.87
N ALA A 188 -8.69 14.73 10.44
CA ALA A 188 -9.70 15.79 10.37
C ALA A 188 -9.27 17.02 11.20
N ASN A 189 -8.66 18.01 10.55
CA ASN A 189 -8.17 19.23 11.17
C ASN A 189 -9.32 20.24 11.39
N SER A 190 -9.68 20.52 12.65
CA SER A 190 -10.56 21.65 12.98
C SER A 190 -9.78 22.97 12.87
N VAL A 191 -9.60 23.49 11.65
CA VAL A 191 -8.95 24.80 11.47
C VAL A 191 -9.98 25.83 11.01
N LEU A 192 -10.36 26.68 11.97
CA LEU A 192 -11.07 27.94 11.73
C LEU A 192 -10.25 28.78 10.72
N ARG A 193 -10.83 29.03 9.56
CA ARG A 193 -10.26 29.96 8.57
C ARG A 193 -10.33 31.38 9.11
N GLU A 194 -9.19 31.93 9.52
CA GLU A 194 -8.99 33.38 9.48
C GLU A 194 -7.53 33.76 9.16
N GLN A 195 -7.41 34.49 8.04
CA GLN A 195 -6.40 35.51 7.72
C GLN A 195 -4.98 35.07 7.25
N VAL A 196 -4.78 35.27 5.94
CA VAL A 196 -3.50 35.33 5.24
C VAL A 196 -2.84 36.70 5.50
N GLN A 197 -1.55 36.73 5.87
CA GLN A 197 -0.57 37.77 5.48
C GLN A 197 0.89 37.26 5.60
N PRO A 198 1.84 37.83 4.82
CA PRO A 198 3.06 37.15 4.38
C PRO A 198 4.26 37.34 5.33
N TYR A 199 5.06 36.28 5.51
CA TYR A 199 6.27 36.31 6.34
C TYR A 199 7.53 36.65 5.53
N LYS A 200 8.31 37.62 6.03
CA LYS A 200 9.68 37.96 5.59
C LYS A 200 10.67 36.92 6.14
N ILE A 201 11.71 36.61 5.37
CA ILE A 201 12.81 35.71 5.75
C ILE A 201 14.03 36.56 6.17
N GLU A 202 14.62 36.23 7.32
CA GLU A 202 15.99 36.64 7.70
C GLU A 202 16.98 35.54 7.28
N GLU A 203 18.09 35.95 6.65
CA GLU A 203 19.14 35.09 6.08
C GLU A 203 19.99 34.42 7.18
N LYS A 204 20.17 33.09 7.10
CA LYS A 204 21.23 32.33 7.79
C LYS A 204 22.12 31.65 6.75
N ASP A 205 23.43 31.63 6.97
CA ASP A 205 24.52 31.10 6.12
C ASP A 205 24.51 29.57 5.95
N ILE A 206 23.38 29.03 5.53
CA ILE A 206 23.20 27.61 5.23
C ILE A 206 22.99 27.49 3.73
N VAL A 207 23.82 26.66 3.09
CA VAL A 207 23.69 26.37 1.66
C VAL A 207 22.80 25.15 1.49
N THR A 208 21.64 25.38 0.88
CA THR A 208 20.72 24.31 0.45
C THR A 208 21.09 23.80 -0.96
N ASP A 209 20.57 22.62 -1.31
CA ASP A 209 20.68 22.07 -2.66
C ASP A 209 20.01 22.96 -3.72
N GLY A 210 18.89 23.61 -3.38
CA GLY A 210 18.21 24.61 -4.20
C GLY A 210 19.09 25.82 -4.49
N GLN A 211 19.75 26.37 -3.47
CA GLN A 211 20.67 27.51 -3.65
C GLN A 211 21.91 27.13 -4.50
N PHE A 212 22.46 25.94 -4.30
CA PHE A 212 23.56 25.45 -5.13
C PHE A 212 23.13 25.19 -6.58
N PHE A 213 21.92 24.65 -6.78
CA PHE A 213 21.33 24.49 -8.11
C PHE A 213 21.18 25.84 -8.82
N ASP A 214 20.61 26.84 -8.12
CA ASP A 214 20.42 28.18 -8.65
C ASP A 214 21.75 28.87 -8.97
N PHE A 215 22.79 28.66 -8.16
CA PHE A 215 24.13 29.13 -8.49
C PHE A 215 24.67 28.49 -9.78
N LEU A 216 24.56 27.16 -9.92
CA LEU A 216 25.04 26.46 -11.13
C LEU A 216 24.27 26.89 -12.40
N TYR A 217 22.96 27.07 -12.28
CA TYR A 217 22.09 27.37 -13.41
C TYR A 217 22.11 28.86 -13.77
N ASN A 218 21.89 29.74 -12.78
CA ASN A 218 21.75 31.17 -13.02
C ASN A 218 23.08 31.91 -13.08
N TYR A 219 24.10 31.47 -12.32
CA TYR A 219 25.39 32.15 -12.22
C TYR A 219 26.50 31.49 -13.07
N GLU A 220 26.68 30.17 -12.97
CA GLU A 220 27.66 29.43 -13.81
C GLU A 220 27.16 29.13 -15.23
N LYS A 221 25.88 29.45 -15.54
CA LYS A 221 25.23 29.28 -16.85
C LYS A 221 25.36 27.86 -17.42
N MET A 222 25.23 26.85 -16.54
CA MET A 222 25.33 25.45 -16.92
C MET A 222 24.01 24.91 -17.47
N ALA A 223 24.08 23.86 -18.30
CA ALA A 223 22.90 23.12 -18.73
C ALA A 223 22.20 22.48 -17.53
N GLU A 224 20.86 22.52 -17.51
CA GLU A 224 20.05 22.06 -16.37
C GLU A 224 20.37 20.62 -15.95
N ALA A 225 20.56 19.71 -16.91
CA ALA A 225 20.95 18.33 -16.66
C ALA A 225 22.29 18.22 -15.91
N SER A 226 23.25 19.09 -16.21
CA SER A 226 24.53 19.16 -15.52
C SER A 226 24.39 19.74 -14.10
N CYS A 227 23.48 20.68 -13.88
CA CYS A 227 23.17 21.22 -12.55
C CYS A 227 22.60 20.13 -11.64
N ARG A 228 21.57 19.39 -12.11
CA ARG A 228 20.98 18.25 -11.38
C ARG A 228 22.03 17.18 -11.07
N SER A 229 22.91 16.93 -12.03
CA SER A 229 24.02 16.00 -11.88
C SER A 229 25.00 16.42 -10.76
N TYR A 230 25.39 17.69 -10.66
CA TYR A 230 26.28 18.12 -9.59
C TYR A 230 25.62 18.21 -8.21
N VAL A 231 24.34 18.58 -8.15
CA VAL A 231 23.57 18.55 -6.89
C VAL A 231 23.48 17.12 -6.35
N SER A 232 23.11 16.16 -7.22
CA SER A 232 23.07 14.74 -6.85
C SER A 232 24.44 14.20 -6.46
N ALA A 233 25.52 14.67 -7.06
CA ALA A 233 26.87 14.22 -6.71
C ALA A 233 27.25 14.59 -5.27
N ILE A 234 26.85 15.78 -4.79
CA ILE A 234 27.09 16.18 -3.40
C ILE A 234 26.29 15.30 -2.44
N ARG A 235 25.00 15.03 -2.72
CA ARG A 235 24.18 14.10 -1.92
C ARG A 235 24.78 12.69 -1.85
N THR A 236 25.28 12.17 -2.96
CA THR A 236 25.95 10.86 -2.98
C THR A 236 27.28 10.86 -2.21
N ALA A 237 27.98 11.99 -2.15
CA ALA A 237 29.18 12.11 -1.32
C ALA A 237 28.86 12.19 0.18
N GLU A 238 27.77 12.88 0.57
CA GLU A 238 27.22 12.84 1.94
C GLU A 238 26.85 11.41 2.35
N GLU A 239 26.21 10.67 1.45
CA GLU A 239 25.85 9.26 1.68
C GLU A 239 27.08 8.37 1.83
N TYR A 240 28.13 8.59 1.03
CA TYR A 240 29.42 7.91 1.21
C TYR A 240 30.02 8.23 2.58
N ALA A 241 30.08 9.50 2.97
CA ALA A 241 30.61 9.93 4.27
C ALA A 241 29.85 9.28 5.44
N LYS A 242 28.51 9.20 5.33
CA LYS A 242 27.64 8.51 6.28
C LYS A 242 27.95 7.01 6.37
N ASN A 243 28.13 6.34 5.24
CA ASN A 243 28.38 4.89 5.19
C ASN A 243 29.80 4.50 5.68
N HIS A 244 30.74 5.45 5.70
CA HIS A 244 32.12 5.24 6.15
C HIS A 244 32.43 5.91 7.50
N ASN A 245 31.39 6.30 8.25
CA ASN A 245 31.47 6.84 9.61
C ASN A 245 32.34 8.10 9.78
N TYR A 246 32.30 9.02 8.81
CA TYR A 246 32.91 10.34 8.98
C TYR A 246 32.21 11.13 10.10
N ALA A 247 32.98 11.90 10.88
CA ALA A 247 32.47 12.65 12.03
C ALA A 247 31.45 13.74 11.63
N SER A 248 31.58 14.29 10.41
CA SER A 248 30.56 15.10 9.75
C SER A 248 30.18 14.39 8.44
N HIS A 249 28.90 14.39 8.09
CA HIS A 249 28.41 13.74 6.86
C HIS A 249 27.55 14.68 5.98
N MET A 250 27.44 15.95 6.35
CA MET A 250 26.62 16.94 5.65
C MET A 250 27.53 17.95 4.93
N ILE A 251 27.19 18.26 3.68
CA ILE A 251 27.77 19.33 2.88
C ILE A 251 26.70 20.40 2.63
N TYR A 252 25.46 19.99 2.33
CA TYR A 252 24.28 20.84 2.38
C TYR A 252 23.74 20.97 3.80
N ASP A 253 22.95 22.01 4.03
CA ASP A 253 22.20 22.19 5.28
C ASP A 253 23.11 22.32 6.53
N CYS A 254 24.40 22.66 6.33
CA CYS A 254 25.41 22.93 7.35
C CYS A 254 26.23 24.19 7.02
N GLY A 255 27.06 24.64 7.98
CA GLY A 255 27.92 25.80 7.78
C GLY A 255 29.00 25.55 6.71
N PHE A 256 29.34 26.58 5.93
CA PHE A 256 30.26 26.45 4.79
C PHE A 256 31.66 25.93 5.20
N GLU A 257 32.14 26.25 6.40
CA GLU A 257 33.43 25.74 6.91
C GLU A 257 33.37 24.25 7.28
N ASP A 258 32.26 23.76 7.81
CA ASP A 258 32.05 22.34 8.11
C ASP A 258 31.98 21.53 6.80
N ALA A 259 31.21 22.05 5.83
CA ALA A 259 31.15 21.50 4.48
C ALA A 259 32.53 21.48 3.80
N SER A 260 33.32 22.55 3.95
CA SER A 260 34.66 22.65 3.39
C SER A 260 35.67 21.71 4.05
N THR A 261 35.48 21.43 5.33
CA THR A 261 36.29 20.46 6.09
C THR A 261 36.00 19.04 5.63
N LEU A 262 34.73 18.65 5.55
CA LEU A 262 34.33 17.34 5.04
C LEU A 262 34.79 17.11 3.59
N ILE A 263 34.62 18.11 2.71
CA ILE A 263 35.11 18.02 1.32
C ILE A 263 36.61 17.75 1.26
N ARG A 264 37.40 18.34 2.17
CA ARG A 264 38.86 18.15 2.22
C ARG A 264 39.23 16.77 2.74
N GLU A 265 38.50 16.28 3.73
CA GLU A 265 38.68 14.93 4.28
C GLU A 265 38.36 13.86 3.22
N LEU A 266 37.21 13.97 2.54
CA LEU A 266 36.83 13.08 1.44
C LEU A 266 37.85 13.12 0.30
N MET A 267 38.33 14.31 -0.07
CA MET A 267 39.35 14.45 -1.12
C MET A 267 40.76 13.98 -0.70
N GLY A 268 40.96 13.67 0.58
CA GLY A 268 42.17 13.07 1.14
C GLY A 268 42.08 11.55 1.37
N ASP A 269 40.89 10.96 1.23
CA ASP A 269 40.66 9.51 1.38
C ASP A 269 40.91 8.77 0.05
N ASN A 270 41.81 7.79 0.09
CA ASN A 270 42.17 6.98 -1.09
C ASN A 270 41.01 6.14 -1.63
N GLU A 271 40.15 5.60 -0.76
CA GLU A 271 38.97 4.82 -1.13
C GLU A 271 37.90 5.72 -1.77
N PHE A 272 37.72 6.93 -1.25
CA PHE A 272 36.85 7.93 -1.88
C PHE A 272 37.40 8.41 -3.22
N LEU A 273 38.73 8.54 -3.37
CA LEU A 273 39.35 8.89 -4.64
C LEU A 273 39.13 7.82 -5.71
N GLU A 274 39.16 6.53 -5.35
CA GLU A 274 38.78 5.43 -6.24
C GLU A 274 37.29 5.47 -6.60
N PHE A 275 36.42 5.74 -5.63
CA PHE A 275 34.99 5.95 -5.86
C PHE A 275 34.72 7.12 -6.81
N ASN A 276 35.44 8.22 -6.63
CA ASN A 276 35.38 9.39 -7.50
C ASN A 276 35.91 9.10 -8.91
N ALA A 277 36.96 8.28 -9.07
CA ALA A 277 37.45 7.85 -10.38
C ALA A 277 36.41 6.98 -11.12
N LYS A 278 35.73 6.06 -10.42
CA LYS A 278 34.63 5.24 -10.98
C LYS A 278 33.44 6.08 -11.44
N GLN A 279 33.21 7.24 -10.81
CA GLN A 279 32.17 8.21 -11.17
C GLN A 279 32.69 9.33 -12.10
N HIS A 280 33.72 9.04 -12.91
CA HIS A 280 34.30 9.98 -13.89
C HIS A 280 34.71 11.35 -13.30
N ASN A 281 35.18 11.38 -12.05
CA ASN A 281 35.58 12.59 -11.30
C ASN A 281 34.45 13.61 -11.04
N ARG A 282 33.20 13.17 -11.10
CA ARG A 282 32.01 14.02 -10.92
C ARG A 282 31.94 14.66 -9.52
N PHE A 283 32.39 13.99 -8.46
CA PHE A 283 32.40 14.57 -7.10
C PHE A 283 33.40 15.70 -6.97
N ARG A 284 34.63 15.48 -7.45
CA ARG A 284 35.68 16.52 -7.46
C ARG A 284 35.24 17.76 -8.24
N ALA A 285 34.53 17.58 -9.36
CA ALA A 285 33.97 18.68 -10.15
C ALA A 285 32.87 19.42 -9.38
N ALA A 286 31.95 18.70 -8.74
CA ALA A 286 30.88 19.27 -7.93
C ALA A 286 31.43 20.03 -6.71
N PHE A 287 32.37 19.45 -5.97
CA PHE A 287 33.03 20.10 -4.82
C PHE A 287 33.77 21.38 -5.20
N LYS A 288 34.46 21.40 -6.34
CA LYS A 288 35.13 22.62 -6.82
C LYS A 288 34.12 23.73 -7.10
N LYS A 289 32.95 23.41 -7.63
CA LYS A 289 31.87 24.38 -7.87
C LYS A 289 31.21 24.83 -6.58
N TYR A 290 31.02 23.92 -5.64
CA TYR A 290 30.50 24.21 -4.30
C TYR A 290 31.40 25.16 -3.53
N LEU A 291 32.71 24.89 -3.50
CA LEU A 291 33.69 25.77 -2.87
C LEU A 291 33.78 27.14 -3.56
N LYS A 292 33.66 27.18 -4.90
CA LYS A 292 33.62 28.42 -5.67
C LYS A 292 32.41 29.29 -5.28
N MET A 293 31.28 28.68 -4.92
CA MET A 293 30.09 29.41 -4.50
C MET A 293 30.32 30.15 -3.18
N GLY A 294 30.95 29.51 -2.18
CA GLY A 294 31.24 30.17 -0.91
C GLY A 294 32.38 31.19 -0.96
N ASP A 295 33.30 31.07 -1.94
CA ASP A 295 34.31 32.11 -2.21
C ASP A 295 33.73 33.42 -2.77
N GLN A 296 32.44 33.45 -3.16
CA GLN A 296 31.75 34.64 -3.66
C GLN A 296 30.89 35.36 -2.61
N LEU A 297 30.89 34.90 -1.36
CA LEU A 297 30.23 35.58 -0.24
C LEU A 297 31.02 36.85 0.18
N PRO A 298 30.36 37.96 0.56
CA PRO A 298 31.03 39.24 0.83
C PRO A 298 32.12 39.15 1.91
N ALA A 299 33.29 39.73 1.64
CA ALA A 299 34.51 39.65 2.44
C ALA A 299 34.49 40.33 3.84
N LYS A 300 33.32 40.64 4.43
CA LYS A 300 33.23 41.32 5.73
C LYS A 300 33.30 40.39 6.96
N GLU A 301 33.23 39.07 6.77
CA GLU A 301 33.24 38.09 7.88
C GLU A 301 34.58 37.35 8.07
N ARG A 302 35.63 37.70 7.33
CA ARG A 302 36.95 37.05 7.45
C ARG A 302 37.84 37.57 8.59
N LYS A 303 37.28 38.14 9.68
CA LYS A 303 38.12 38.81 10.71
C LYS A 303 37.90 38.46 12.18
N TYR A 304 37.29 37.31 12.49
CA TYR A 304 37.43 36.70 13.81
C TYR A 304 37.79 35.24 13.66
N LEU A 305 39.09 34.93 13.53
CA LEU A 305 39.76 33.70 13.97
C LEU A 305 41.19 33.72 13.42
N SER A 306 42.07 34.39 14.16
CA SER A 306 43.51 34.17 14.07
C SER A 306 44.06 34.10 15.49
N VAL A 307 44.00 32.91 16.10
CA VAL A 307 44.99 32.50 17.10
C VAL A 307 45.39 31.03 16.86
N LYS A 308 46.56 30.93 16.23
CA LYS A 308 47.61 29.90 16.33
C LYS A 308 47.26 28.50 16.84
N LYS A 309 47.47 27.54 15.92
CA LYS A 309 47.95 26.17 16.16
C LYS A 309 48.89 26.04 17.36
N THR A 310 48.57 25.10 18.26
CA THR A 310 49.59 24.20 18.81
C THR A 310 48.99 22.80 18.97
N SER A 311 49.78 21.82 18.56
CA SER A 311 49.56 20.37 18.54
C SER A 311 49.36 19.72 19.91
N LEU A 312 48.80 18.49 19.86
CA LEU A 312 48.71 17.40 20.88
C LEU A 312 47.36 17.32 21.62
N PRO A 313 46.99 16.15 22.18
CA PRO A 313 46.93 14.78 21.65
C PRO A 313 45.50 14.22 21.84
N VAL A 314 45.30 12.90 21.61
CA VAL A 314 44.11 12.13 22.01
C VAL A 314 43.53 12.64 23.33
N ALA A 315 42.37 13.29 23.28
CA ALA A 315 41.63 13.68 24.47
C ALA A 315 40.50 12.68 24.65
N ASN A 316 40.62 11.85 25.69
CA ASN A 316 39.48 11.22 26.34
C ASN A 316 38.35 12.25 26.46
N GLU A 317 37.12 11.84 26.18
CA GLU A 317 35.93 12.58 26.57
C GLU A 317 36.09 13.01 28.03
N ILE A 318 36.38 14.29 28.24
CA ILE A 318 36.25 14.88 29.56
C ILE A 318 34.74 14.95 29.75
N GLU A 319 34.18 14.01 30.52
CA GLU A 319 32.84 14.19 31.07
C GLU A 319 32.78 15.60 31.66
N LYS A 320 32.01 16.49 31.03
CA LYS A 320 31.69 17.78 31.65
C LYS A 320 30.93 17.45 32.93
N VAL A 321 31.60 17.59 34.05
CA VAL A 321 31.01 17.36 35.37
C VAL A 321 29.89 18.38 35.54
N GLN A 322 28.67 17.90 35.80
CA GLN A 322 27.51 18.77 36.06
C GLN A 322 27.90 19.84 37.10
N PRO A 323 27.68 21.14 36.81
CA PRO A 323 27.96 22.20 37.77
C PRO A 323 27.18 21.95 39.06
N LYS A 324 27.87 21.96 40.21
CA LYS A 324 27.25 21.73 41.55
C LYS A 324 26.86 23.01 42.27
N ASP A 325 26.99 24.14 41.59
CA ASP A 325 26.82 25.49 42.15
C ASP A 325 25.42 26.07 41.93
N PHE A 326 24.47 25.23 41.48
CA PHE A 326 23.07 25.62 41.31
C PHE A 326 22.11 24.49 41.73
N ASP A 327 20.88 24.87 42.06
CA ASP A 327 19.81 23.93 42.40
C ASP A 327 19.05 23.54 41.12
N LYS A 328 19.32 22.32 40.64
CA LYS A 328 18.70 21.79 39.43
C LYS A 328 17.17 21.76 39.51
N SER A 329 16.60 21.41 40.65
CA SER A 329 15.14 21.33 40.81
C SER A 329 14.48 22.70 40.73
N LYS A 330 15.10 23.73 41.31
CA LYS A 330 14.58 25.12 41.16
C LYS A 330 14.62 25.58 39.70
N PHE A 331 15.69 25.25 38.97
CA PHE A 331 15.81 25.59 37.55
C PHE A 331 14.76 24.86 36.70
N GLU A 332 14.52 23.57 36.95
CA GLU A 332 13.47 22.78 36.28
C GLU A 332 12.07 23.35 36.54
N ILE A 333 11.76 23.76 37.77
CA ILE A 333 10.47 24.37 38.12
C ILE A 333 10.28 25.72 37.41
N THR A 334 11.31 26.56 37.37
CA THR A 334 11.27 27.86 36.66
C THR A 334 11.09 27.64 35.15
N LEU A 335 11.81 26.69 34.57
CA LEU A 335 11.66 26.31 33.16
C LEU A 335 10.22 25.84 32.87
N LEU A 336 9.67 24.95 33.69
CA LEU A 336 8.32 24.43 33.50
C LEU A 336 7.24 25.52 33.61
N ARG A 337 7.40 26.47 34.54
CA ARG A 337 6.41 27.52 34.79
C ARG A 337 6.28 28.54 33.67
N ARG A 338 7.37 28.87 32.98
CA ARG A 338 7.38 29.96 31.99
C ARG A 338 7.68 29.51 30.56
N TYR A 339 8.39 28.40 30.39
CA TYR A 339 8.92 27.95 29.10
C TYR A 339 8.40 26.57 28.68
N SER A 340 7.12 26.29 28.91
CA SER A 340 6.49 25.03 28.50
C SER A 340 6.62 24.76 26.98
N ASN A 341 6.76 25.81 26.16
CA ASN A 341 6.94 25.74 24.71
C ASN A 341 8.40 25.91 24.24
N GLY A 342 9.35 25.83 25.17
CA GLY A 342 10.78 25.93 24.91
C GLY A 342 11.35 27.34 25.02
N MET A 343 12.55 27.45 25.62
CA MET A 343 13.34 28.68 25.76
C MET A 343 14.35 28.80 24.61
N GLN A 344 14.53 30.00 24.03
CA GLN A 344 15.38 30.26 22.85
C GLN A 344 16.81 30.73 23.18
N PHE A 345 17.09 31.01 24.46
CA PHE A 345 18.38 31.55 24.91
C PHE A 345 18.73 32.93 24.33
N ASP A 346 17.73 33.78 24.08
CA ASP A 346 17.98 35.20 23.80
C ASP A 346 18.09 36.02 25.10
N SER A 347 18.58 37.27 24.99
CA SER A 347 18.76 38.13 26.17
C SER A 347 17.45 38.38 26.93
N ILE A 348 16.31 38.39 26.23
CA ILE A 348 14.99 38.58 26.84
C ILE A 348 14.62 37.35 27.65
N ASP A 349 14.89 36.15 27.14
CA ASP A 349 14.66 34.89 27.82
C ASP A 349 15.53 34.75 29.07
N PHE A 350 16.79 35.17 29.03
CA PHE A 350 17.63 35.15 30.23
C PHE A 350 17.16 36.12 31.31
N GLU A 351 16.77 37.35 30.95
CA GLU A 351 16.16 38.31 31.89
C GLU A 351 14.86 37.76 32.49
N ASN A 352 13.97 37.29 31.64
CA ASN A 352 12.69 36.69 32.03
C ASN A 352 12.84 35.47 32.93
N PHE A 353 13.86 34.63 32.68
CA PHE A 353 14.16 33.47 33.52
C PHE A 353 14.63 33.91 34.91
N ARG A 354 15.54 34.89 34.99
CA ARG A 354 16.02 35.44 36.27
C ARG A 354 14.89 36.07 37.08
N GLU A 355 14.03 36.87 36.44
CA GLU A 355 12.86 37.47 37.08
C GLU A 355 11.89 36.42 37.62
N MET A 356 11.61 35.37 36.84
CA MET A 356 10.73 34.29 37.28
C MET A 356 11.37 33.47 38.42
N TYR A 357 12.68 33.23 38.37
CA TYR A 357 13.40 32.52 39.43
C TYR A 357 13.35 33.30 40.74
N ASP A 358 13.63 34.61 40.71
CA ASP A 358 13.55 35.51 41.87
C ASP A 358 12.11 35.57 42.41
N ALA A 359 11.10 35.66 41.54
CA ALA A 359 9.69 35.66 41.95
C ALA A 359 9.23 34.35 42.60
N LEU A 360 9.78 33.19 42.19
CA LEU A 360 9.40 31.88 42.73
C LEU A 360 10.13 31.52 44.02
N PHE A 361 11.37 32.01 44.21
CA PHE A 361 12.26 31.55 45.28
C PHE A 361 12.83 32.65 46.17
N ASP A 362 12.56 33.93 45.89
CA ASP A 362 13.11 35.11 46.58
C ASP A 362 14.66 35.11 46.57
N GLU A 363 15.24 34.66 45.47
CA GLU A 363 16.68 34.47 45.26
C GLU A 363 17.13 35.06 43.92
N THR A 364 18.08 35.99 43.95
CA THR A 364 18.62 36.62 42.74
C THR A 364 19.79 35.81 42.16
N LEU A 365 19.68 35.38 40.89
CA LEU A 365 20.75 34.69 40.17
C LEU A 365 21.86 35.65 39.73
N THR A 366 23.11 35.37 40.11
CA THR A 366 24.28 36.20 39.76
C THR A 366 25.09 35.68 38.57
N PHE A 367 24.61 34.64 37.87
CA PHE A 367 25.27 34.09 36.69
C PHE A 367 25.14 35.04 35.49
N ASP A 368 26.21 35.22 34.73
CA ASP A 368 26.12 35.79 33.38
C ASP A 368 25.36 34.86 32.43
N ASP A 369 25.03 35.34 31.23
CA ASP A 369 24.19 34.60 30.27
C ASP A 369 24.84 33.28 29.83
N GLU A 370 26.15 33.27 29.61
CA GLU A 370 26.91 32.08 29.19
C GLU A 370 26.91 31.01 30.28
N ALA A 371 27.15 31.39 31.53
CA ALA A 371 27.10 30.48 32.68
C ALA A 371 25.66 30.00 32.96
N LEU A 372 24.66 30.86 32.78
CA LEU A 372 23.25 30.51 32.95
C LEU A 372 22.81 29.48 31.90
N GLU A 373 23.15 29.69 30.63
CA GLU A 373 22.88 28.76 29.54
C GLU A 373 23.49 27.38 29.81
N GLU A 374 24.76 27.33 30.23
CA GLU A 374 25.45 26.07 30.53
C GLU A 374 24.67 25.23 31.56
N ARG A 375 24.13 25.86 32.61
CA ARG A 375 23.38 25.18 33.69
C ARG A 375 21.98 24.77 33.22
N LEU A 376 21.30 25.64 32.48
CA LEU A 376 19.99 25.38 31.90
C LEU A 376 20.00 24.15 30.99
N ARG A 377 21.07 23.93 30.21
CA ARG A 377 21.22 22.74 29.35
C ARG A 377 21.23 21.40 30.11
N TYR A 378 21.48 21.38 31.43
CA TYR A 378 21.36 20.18 32.27
C TYR A 378 19.96 19.98 32.88
N CYS A 379 19.04 20.91 32.66
CA CYS A 379 17.72 20.96 33.30
C CYS A 379 16.56 20.74 32.32
N GLY A 380 16.85 20.50 31.05
CA GLY A 380 15.83 20.35 30.02
C GLY A 380 16.35 19.65 28.78
N VAL A 381 15.42 19.33 27.88
CA VAL A 381 15.69 18.67 26.60
C VAL A 381 15.91 19.74 25.54
N LEU A 382 17.08 19.71 24.91
CA LEU A 382 17.38 20.60 23.80
C LEU A 382 16.83 20.03 22.49
N TYR A 383 16.03 20.80 21.77
CA TYR A 383 15.47 20.42 20.49
C TYR A 383 15.26 21.65 19.59
N LYS A 384 15.78 21.61 18.34
CA LYS A 384 15.74 22.72 17.37
C LYS A 384 16.13 24.07 17.99
N ASP A 385 17.28 24.09 18.67
CA ASP A 385 17.85 25.25 19.39
C ASP A 385 16.98 25.82 20.52
N ARG A 386 15.97 25.07 20.99
CA ARG A 386 15.14 25.44 22.14
C ARG A 386 15.28 24.46 23.28
N LEU A 387 15.26 24.95 24.52
CA LEU A 387 15.31 24.14 25.72
C LEU A 387 13.91 23.93 26.31
N PHE A 388 13.46 22.70 26.35
CA PHE A 388 12.15 22.32 26.86
C PHE A 388 12.26 21.67 28.26
N PRO A 389 11.36 21.98 29.20
CA PRO A 389 11.27 21.24 30.46
C PRO A 389 10.82 19.81 30.19
N ALA A 390 11.53 18.80 30.71
CA ALA A 390 11.23 17.39 30.41
C ALA A 390 9.79 16.99 30.77
N GLU A 391 9.31 17.40 31.96
CA GLU A 391 7.90 17.17 32.39
C GLU A 391 6.87 17.92 31.53
N GLY A 392 7.29 18.96 30.80
CA GLY A 392 6.44 19.66 29.85
C GLY A 392 6.33 18.95 28.49
N ILE A 393 7.27 18.05 28.17
CA ILE A 393 7.26 17.26 26.92
C ILE A 393 6.44 16.00 27.11
N ILE A 394 6.78 15.21 28.13
CA ILE A 394 6.10 13.95 28.47
C ILE A 394 5.88 13.94 29.99
N ASP A 395 4.64 13.74 30.41
CA ASP A 395 4.27 13.64 31.82
C ASP A 395 4.77 12.33 32.46
N ASN A 396 4.80 12.26 33.79
CA ASN A 396 5.36 11.12 34.51
C ASN A 396 4.65 9.78 34.22
N ASN A 397 3.33 9.77 34.01
CA ASN A 397 2.59 8.53 33.72
C ASN A 397 2.92 8.02 32.30
N THR A 398 2.99 8.93 31.34
CA THR A 398 3.39 8.59 29.96
C THR A 398 4.86 8.19 29.88
N LYS A 399 5.73 8.81 30.70
CA LYS A 399 7.14 8.42 30.84
C LYS A 399 7.28 6.98 31.32
N GLU A 400 6.56 6.60 32.37
CA GLU A 400 6.56 5.22 32.88
C GLU A 400 6.10 4.23 31.79
N THR A 401 5.06 4.59 31.04
CA THR A 401 4.54 3.79 29.92
C THR A 401 5.59 3.62 28.80
N LEU A 402 6.26 4.70 28.40
CA LEU A 402 7.32 4.69 27.39
C LEU A 402 8.49 3.78 27.79
N PHE A 403 9.02 3.94 29.00
CA PHE A 403 10.17 3.14 29.42
C PHE A 403 9.78 1.69 29.70
N ALA A 404 8.57 1.40 30.18
CA ALA A 404 8.06 0.04 30.28
C ALA A 404 7.95 -0.64 28.90
N TYR A 405 7.51 0.09 27.87
CA TYR A 405 7.47 -0.39 26.48
C TYR A 405 8.88 -0.71 25.97
N ILE A 406 9.85 0.20 26.16
CA ILE A 406 11.24 0.03 25.73
C ILE A 406 11.87 -1.19 26.41
N ASP A 407 11.71 -1.30 27.73
CA ASP A 407 12.28 -2.40 28.52
C ASP A 407 11.68 -3.74 28.13
N ASN A 408 10.35 -3.80 27.94
CA ASN A 408 9.67 -5.00 27.47
C ASN A 408 10.20 -5.43 26.10
N CYS A 409 10.32 -4.50 25.15
CA CYS A 409 10.83 -4.79 23.81
C CYS A 409 12.23 -5.43 23.83
N PHE A 410 13.19 -4.84 24.54
CA PHE A 410 14.53 -5.42 24.65
C PHE A 410 14.53 -6.75 25.42
N SER A 411 13.70 -6.90 26.45
CA SER A 411 13.59 -8.16 27.22
C SER A 411 13.03 -9.32 26.39
N THR A 412 12.21 -9.02 25.37
CA THR A 412 11.67 -10.03 24.43
C THR A 412 12.66 -10.43 23.32
N GLY A 413 13.88 -9.89 23.34
CA GLY A 413 14.95 -10.27 22.41
C GLY A 413 15.09 -9.37 21.17
N LYS A 414 14.37 -8.25 21.11
CA LYS A 414 14.55 -7.27 20.02
C LYS A 414 15.94 -6.63 20.12
N SER A 415 16.64 -6.53 18.99
CA SER A 415 18.02 -6.01 18.95
C SER A 415 18.07 -4.48 18.89
N VAL A 416 17.10 -3.85 18.21
CA VAL A 416 17.02 -2.40 18.00
C VAL A 416 15.60 -1.88 18.10
N LEU A 417 15.44 -0.63 18.50
CA LEU A 417 14.15 0.09 18.50
C LEU A 417 14.28 1.44 17.79
N TYR A 418 13.46 1.64 16.76
CA TYR A 418 13.44 2.88 15.99
C TYR A 418 12.57 3.94 16.66
N TYR A 419 13.06 5.17 16.79
CA TYR A 419 12.28 6.24 17.42
C TYR A 419 10.97 6.51 16.69
N LYS A 420 11.00 6.45 15.35
CA LYS A 420 9.80 6.55 14.51
C LYS A 420 8.77 5.46 14.82
N ALA A 421 9.24 4.24 15.04
CA ALA A 421 8.37 3.11 15.33
C ALA A 421 7.74 3.23 16.72
N ILE A 422 8.54 3.62 17.73
CA ILE A 422 8.05 3.93 19.09
C ILE A 422 7.03 5.07 19.06
N TYR A 423 7.33 6.13 18.32
CA TYR A 423 6.46 7.30 18.17
C TYR A 423 5.10 6.94 17.58
N GLN A 424 5.07 6.02 16.62
CA GLN A 424 3.86 5.52 15.98
C GLN A 424 3.07 4.59 16.92
N ASP A 425 3.74 3.61 17.51
CA ASP A 425 3.13 2.60 18.40
C ASP A 425 2.51 3.21 19.66
N LEU A 426 3.14 4.25 20.22
CA LEU A 426 2.70 4.93 21.43
C LEU A 426 1.95 6.24 21.12
N SER A 427 1.49 6.43 19.88
CA SER A 427 0.78 7.66 19.47
C SER A 427 -0.42 7.99 20.37
N ASP A 428 -1.21 6.99 20.76
CA ASP A 428 -2.32 7.16 21.71
C ASP A 428 -1.85 7.64 23.09
N ALA A 429 -0.73 7.09 23.58
CA ALA A 429 -0.15 7.51 24.86
C ALA A 429 0.43 8.93 24.78
N PHE A 430 0.89 9.35 23.59
CA PHE A 430 1.41 10.69 23.34
C PHE A 430 0.36 11.73 22.97
N ALA A 431 -0.92 11.34 22.83
CA ALA A 431 -1.98 12.26 22.40
C ALA A 431 -2.14 13.50 23.30
N SER A 432 -1.83 13.39 24.59
CA SER A 432 -1.82 14.51 25.55
C SER A 432 -0.48 15.24 25.68
N CYS A 433 0.56 14.78 24.99
CA CYS A 433 1.91 15.35 25.03
C CYS A 433 2.07 16.43 23.95
N PHE A 434 1.37 17.57 24.09
CA PHE A 434 1.31 18.62 23.07
C PHE A 434 2.67 19.22 22.66
N ALA A 435 3.67 19.18 23.54
CA ALA A 435 5.01 19.68 23.25
C ALA A 435 5.89 18.64 22.53
N LEU A 436 5.53 17.36 22.53
CA LEU A 436 6.25 16.33 21.79
C LEU A 436 5.91 16.44 20.30
N ALA A 437 6.84 17.00 19.52
CA ALA A 437 6.58 17.37 18.13
C ALA A 437 6.79 16.24 17.10
N ASP A 438 7.84 15.44 17.27
CA ASP A 438 8.23 14.39 16.32
C ASP A 438 9.15 13.33 16.98
N GLU A 439 9.52 12.30 16.20
CA GLU A 439 10.38 11.20 16.65
C GLU A 439 11.79 11.66 17.04
N LYS A 440 12.27 12.78 16.50
CA LYS A 440 13.60 13.33 16.84
C LYS A 440 13.57 14.02 18.20
N MET A 441 12.45 14.66 18.55
CA MET A 441 12.24 15.18 19.88
C MET A 441 12.07 14.05 20.91
N LEU A 442 11.41 12.95 20.53
CA LEU A 442 11.32 11.74 21.36
C LEU A 442 12.72 11.17 21.65
N LYS A 443 13.59 11.06 20.64
CA LYS A 443 15.00 10.67 20.82
C LYS A 443 15.70 11.55 21.86
N ALA A 444 15.63 12.87 21.70
CA ALA A 444 16.26 13.81 22.64
C ALA A 444 15.71 13.65 24.07
N TYR A 445 14.40 13.42 24.21
CA TYR A 445 13.77 13.16 25.50
C TYR A 445 14.27 11.87 26.15
N ILE A 446 14.38 10.77 25.39
CA ILE A 446 14.87 9.48 25.89
C ILE A 446 16.33 9.62 26.32
N GLU A 447 17.18 10.25 25.52
CA GLU A 447 18.59 10.51 25.84
C GLU A 447 18.76 11.30 27.16
N TYR A 448 17.87 12.27 27.41
CA TYR A 448 17.85 13.04 28.65
C TYR A 448 17.34 12.24 29.86
N SER A 449 16.30 11.42 29.65
CA SER A 449 15.51 10.83 30.74
C SER A 449 15.93 9.42 31.15
N ALA A 450 16.65 8.72 30.30
CA ALA A 450 17.10 7.35 30.55
C ALA A 450 18.23 7.28 31.57
N GLU A 451 18.40 6.12 32.20
CA GLU A 451 19.54 5.84 33.05
C GLU A 451 20.85 5.92 32.24
N LYS A 452 21.87 6.51 32.87
CA LYS A 452 23.18 6.67 32.25
C LYS A 452 23.74 5.32 31.82
N ASP A 453 24.29 5.27 30.60
CA ASP A 453 24.91 4.08 30.00
C ASP A 453 23.95 2.88 29.76
N LYS A 454 22.63 3.05 29.90
CA LYS A 454 21.65 1.98 29.66
C LYS A 454 21.50 1.63 28.18
N TYR A 455 21.58 2.61 27.29
CA TYR A 455 21.38 2.45 25.85
C TYR A 455 22.48 3.14 25.04
N TYR A 456 22.72 2.61 23.85
CA TYR A 456 23.47 3.27 22.79
C TYR A 456 22.51 3.93 21.81
N TYR A 457 22.72 5.22 21.55
CA TYR A 457 21.85 6.04 20.71
C TYR A 457 22.47 6.27 19.33
N PHE A 458 21.70 5.97 18.29
CA PHE A 458 22.03 6.26 16.89
C PHE A 458 21.05 7.30 16.34
N SER A 459 21.25 7.76 15.10
CA SER A 459 20.38 8.77 14.46
C SER A 459 18.89 8.39 14.51
N ASP A 460 18.57 7.16 14.12
CA ASP A 460 17.18 6.75 13.83
C ASP A 460 16.66 5.67 14.82
N TYR A 461 17.54 5.09 15.63
CA TYR A 461 17.22 3.99 16.55
C TYR A 461 18.13 4.00 17.79
N MET A 462 17.77 3.17 18.76
CA MET A 462 18.59 2.83 19.93
C MET A 462 18.77 1.31 20.06
N SER A 463 19.82 0.92 20.78
CA SER A 463 20.21 -0.48 21.01
C SER A 463 20.84 -0.64 22.39
N VAL A 464 20.77 -1.85 22.95
CA VAL A 464 21.55 -2.24 24.14
C VAL A 464 22.97 -2.71 23.80
N ASP A 465 23.25 -2.96 22.52
CA ASP A 465 24.59 -3.32 22.00
C ASP A 465 25.08 -2.26 21.00
N ARG A 466 26.32 -1.80 21.20
CA ARG A 466 27.00 -0.82 20.35
C ARG A 466 27.34 -1.37 18.96
N ASN A 467 27.53 -2.68 18.82
CA ASN A 467 27.94 -3.34 17.58
C ASN A 467 26.82 -4.21 16.99
N VAL A 468 25.57 -3.78 17.18
CA VAL A 468 24.38 -4.51 16.71
C VAL A 468 24.39 -4.68 15.18
N LYS A 469 24.13 -5.90 14.71
CA LYS A 469 23.88 -6.19 13.30
C LYS A 469 22.38 -6.19 13.07
N ILE A 470 21.93 -5.42 12.10
CA ILE A 470 20.51 -5.21 11.81
C ILE A 470 20.19 -5.86 10.46
N ASP A 471 19.33 -6.88 10.47
CA ASP A 471 18.77 -7.47 9.25
C ASP A 471 17.25 -7.56 9.34
N HIS A 472 16.60 -6.47 8.93
CA HIS A 472 15.14 -6.39 8.87
C HIS A 472 14.54 -7.38 7.86
N THR A 473 15.31 -7.81 6.87
CA THR A 473 14.82 -8.73 5.83
C THR A 473 14.60 -10.11 6.44
N GLU A 474 15.57 -10.58 7.22
CA GLU A 474 15.49 -11.87 7.94
C GLU A 474 14.31 -11.88 8.93
N GLU A 475 14.10 -10.80 9.70
CA GLU A 475 12.98 -10.70 10.64
C GLU A 475 11.61 -10.76 9.95
N VAL A 476 11.46 -10.05 8.81
CA VAL A 476 10.23 -10.09 8.01
C VAL A 476 10.03 -11.49 7.41
N GLU A 477 11.08 -12.10 6.88
CA GLU A 477 11.06 -13.46 6.32
C GLU A 477 10.62 -14.49 7.37
N GLU A 478 11.22 -14.48 8.56
CA GLU A 478 10.86 -15.39 9.65
C GLU A 478 9.39 -15.23 10.07
N TYR A 479 8.86 -14.01 10.10
CA TYR A 479 7.44 -13.76 10.37
C TYR A 479 6.52 -14.45 9.36
N PHE A 480 6.75 -14.27 8.05
CA PHE A 480 5.90 -14.89 7.03
C PHE A 480 6.07 -16.41 6.97
N LEU A 481 7.30 -16.93 7.15
CA LEU A 481 7.57 -18.36 7.19
C LEU A 481 6.92 -19.04 8.41
N SER A 482 7.02 -18.42 9.58
CA SER A 482 6.42 -18.95 10.82
C SER A 482 4.89 -18.92 10.79
N ALA A 483 4.30 -17.95 10.09
CA ALA A 483 2.86 -17.92 9.85
C ALA A 483 2.38 -19.09 8.97
N GLY A 484 3.17 -19.49 7.97
CA GLY A 484 2.87 -20.63 7.09
C GLY A 484 1.62 -20.43 6.21
N LYS A 485 1.16 -19.19 6.04
CA LYS A 485 -0.01 -18.80 5.26
C LYS A 485 0.13 -17.33 4.83
N PRO A 486 -0.67 -16.85 3.87
CA PRO A 486 -0.75 -15.43 3.56
C PRO A 486 -1.12 -14.61 4.79
N MET A 487 -0.45 -13.46 4.94
CA MET A 487 -0.65 -12.53 6.03
C MET A 487 -1.01 -11.16 5.48
N ARG A 488 -1.90 -10.45 6.19
CA ARG A 488 -2.19 -9.06 5.89
C ARG A 488 -0.99 -8.20 6.26
N ILE A 489 -0.76 -7.17 5.45
CA ILE A 489 0.34 -6.24 5.71
C ILE A 489 0.16 -5.47 7.03
N ASP A 490 -1.08 -5.18 7.41
CA ASP A 490 -1.43 -4.54 8.68
C ASP A 490 -0.99 -5.43 9.87
N ASP A 491 -1.22 -6.74 9.80
CA ASP A 491 -0.81 -7.70 10.85
C ASP A 491 0.73 -7.78 10.95
N ALA A 492 1.43 -7.67 9.81
CA ALA A 492 2.89 -7.61 9.78
C ALA A 492 3.40 -6.34 10.47
N PHE A 493 2.78 -5.18 10.21
CA PHE A 493 3.13 -3.93 10.90
C PHE A 493 2.92 -4.02 12.41
N SER A 494 1.79 -4.56 12.86
CA SER A 494 1.52 -4.73 14.29
C SER A 494 2.45 -5.73 14.96
N THR A 495 2.86 -6.80 14.27
CA THR A 495 3.75 -7.81 14.84
C THR A 495 5.21 -7.34 14.88
N LEU A 496 5.64 -6.64 13.82
CA LEU A 496 7.00 -6.11 13.65
C LEU A 496 7.08 -4.63 14.03
N SER A 497 6.35 -4.24 15.07
CA SER A 497 6.09 -2.84 15.41
C SER A 497 7.33 -2.07 15.88
N HIS A 498 8.44 -2.76 16.17
CA HIS A 498 9.74 -2.14 16.43
C HIS A 498 10.45 -1.66 15.16
N ILE A 499 10.01 -2.12 13.98
CA ILE A 499 10.52 -1.73 12.67
C ILE A 499 9.57 -0.66 12.09
N PRO A 500 10.09 0.44 11.51
CA PRO A 500 9.24 1.43 10.85
C PRO A 500 8.37 0.78 9.76
N GLN A 501 7.08 1.08 9.75
CA GLN A 501 6.12 0.46 8.83
C GLN A 501 6.51 0.62 7.36
N ASP A 502 7.05 1.80 6.98
CA ASP A 502 7.52 2.06 5.61
C ASP A 502 8.70 1.16 5.20
N ARG A 503 9.50 0.71 6.17
CA ARG A 503 10.59 -0.23 5.92
C ARG A 503 10.07 -1.65 5.72
N VAL A 504 9.14 -2.10 6.56
CA VAL A 504 8.49 -3.41 6.41
C VAL A 504 7.75 -3.47 5.06
N ASP A 505 6.99 -2.43 4.72
CA ASP A 505 6.27 -2.31 3.44
C ASP A 505 7.23 -2.38 2.25
N ARG A 506 8.35 -1.66 2.33
CA ARG A 506 9.37 -1.69 1.28
C ARG A 506 9.96 -3.09 1.11
N ILE A 507 10.33 -3.78 2.19
CA ILE A 507 10.90 -5.12 2.13
C ILE A 507 9.93 -6.07 1.42
N ILE A 508 8.68 -6.14 1.89
CA ILE A 508 7.64 -7.01 1.33
C ILE A 508 7.36 -6.71 -0.16
N LYS A 509 7.39 -5.43 -0.56
CA LYS A 509 7.07 -5.05 -1.95
C LYS A 509 8.24 -5.16 -2.92
N THR A 510 9.49 -5.18 -2.45
CA THR A 510 10.68 -5.14 -3.30
C THR A 510 11.44 -6.45 -3.34
N ASP A 511 11.40 -7.23 -2.27
CA ASP A 511 12.03 -8.55 -2.24
C ASP A 511 11.14 -9.56 -2.97
N SER A 512 11.70 -10.20 -3.99
CA SER A 512 11.01 -11.19 -4.82
C SER A 512 10.49 -12.39 -4.05
N ARG A 513 11.03 -12.69 -2.86
CA ARG A 513 10.57 -13.80 -2.01
C ARG A 513 9.19 -13.56 -1.39
N PHE A 514 8.67 -12.33 -1.46
CA PHE A 514 7.32 -12.03 -1.03
C PHE A 514 6.42 -11.82 -2.24
N LEU A 515 5.37 -12.63 -2.33
CA LEU A 515 4.41 -12.57 -3.41
C LEU A 515 3.05 -12.11 -2.89
N ARG A 516 2.34 -11.39 -3.74
CA ARG A 516 1.01 -10.89 -3.41
C ARG A 516 -0.02 -12.02 -3.54
N ASN A 517 -0.77 -12.29 -2.48
CA ASN A 517 -1.88 -13.23 -2.49
C ASN A 517 -3.19 -12.53 -2.91
N SER A 518 -3.45 -11.35 -2.35
CA SER A 518 -4.64 -10.56 -2.63
C SER A 518 -4.38 -9.08 -2.33
N LYS A 519 -5.39 -8.21 -2.31
CA LYS A 519 -5.17 -6.79 -2.00
C LYS A 519 -4.76 -6.62 -0.53
N GLY A 520 -3.52 -6.20 -0.29
CA GLY A 520 -2.98 -5.97 1.06
C GLY A 520 -2.54 -7.24 1.79
N GLU A 521 -2.42 -8.36 1.08
CA GLU A 521 -2.06 -9.66 1.65
C GLU A 521 -0.93 -10.29 0.84
N TYR A 522 0.09 -10.78 1.55
CA TYR A 522 1.32 -11.30 0.98
C TYR A 522 1.71 -12.63 1.61
N PHE A 523 2.58 -13.38 0.95
CA PHE A 523 3.12 -14.63 1.46
C PHE A 523 4.56 -14.80 1.03
N HIS A 524 5.32 -15.59 1.80
CA HIS A 524 6.67 -15.98 1.42
C HIS A 524 6.63 -17.13 0.41
N THR A 525 7.47 -17.09 -0.62
CA THR A 525 7.47 -18.07 -1.74
C THR A 525 7.64 -19.51 -1.30
N ASP A 526 8.33 -19.74 -0.19
CA ASP A 526 8.63 -21.10 0.29
C ASP A 526 7.45 -21.79 0.96
N ILE A 527 6.34 -21.08 1.22
CA ILE A 527 5.13 -21.77 1.66
C ILE A 527 4.45 -22.49 0.48
N PHE A 528 4.63 -21.99 -0.76
CA PHE A 528 4.00 -22.55 -1.96
C PHE A 528 4.54 -23.95 -2.27
N GLU A 529 3.64 -24.94 -2.29
CA GLU A 529 3.99 -26.35 -2.47
C GLU A 529 3.85 -26.74 -3.96
N ILE A 530 4.96 -27.01 -4.63
CA ILE A 530 5.00 -27.50 -6.01
C ILE A 530 6.22 -28.40 -6.22
N THR A 531 6.05 -29.49 -6.95
CA THR A 531 7.15 -30.39 -7.37
C THR A 531 7.68 -30.02 -8.76
N ASP A 532 8.91 -30.43 -9.08
CA ASP A 532 9.49 -30.20 -10.42
C ASP A 532 8.67 -30.87 -11.53
N ASP A 533 8.11 -32.07 -11.27
CA ASP A 533 7.25 -32.78 -12.21
C ASP A 533 5.93 -32.03 -12.45
N GLU A 534 5.27 -31.53 -11.40
CA GLU A 534 4.07 -30.69 -11.53
C GLU A 534 4.38 -29.40 -12.30
N LEU A 535 5.52 -28.77 -12.01
CA LEU A 535 5.95 -27.57 -12.70
C LEU A 535 6.17 -27.82 -14.20
N GLU A 536 6.82 -28.92 -14.59
CA GLU A 536 7.01 -29.24 -16.01
C GLU A 536 5.68 -29.58 -16.69
N ASN A 537 4.79 -30.33 -16.04
CA ASN A 537 3.47 -30.63 -16.57
C ASN A 537 2.62 -29.35 -16.80
N ILE A 538 2.70 -28.38 -15.89
CA ILE A 538 2.05 -27.07 -16.07
C ILE A 538 2.68 -26.31 -17.25
N ALA A 539 4.00 -26.42 -17.42
CA ALA A 539 4.68 -25.80 -18.54
C ALA A 539 4.22 -26.37 -19.89
N GLU A 540 4.01 -27.70 -19.97
CA GLU A 540 3.44 -28.35 -21.16
C GLU A 540 2.04 -27.86 -21.51
N ILE A 541 1.19 -27.61 -20.49
CA ILE A 541 -0.13 -27.01 -20.69
C ILE A 541 0.00 -25.61 -21.32
N ILE A 542 0.87 -24.77 -20.76
CA ILE A 542 1.10 -23.41 -21.28
C ILE A 542 1.66 -23.48 -22.70
N ASP A 543 2.63 -24.36 -22.95
CA ASP A 543 3.24 -24.57 -24.26
C ASP A 543 2.21 -25.03 -25.30
N GLY A 544 1.23 -25.86 -24.90
CA GLY A 544 0.11 -26.27 -25.74
C GLY A 544 -0.71 -25.09 -26.26
N PHE A 545 -1.20 -24.23 -25.36
CA PHE A 545 -1.94 -23.02 -25.75
C PHE A 545 -1.11 -22.07 -26.61
N ILE A 546 0.15 -21.81 -26.22
CA ILE A 546 1.04 -20.93 -27.00
C ILE A 546 1.29 -21.49 -28.41
N SER A 547 1.35 -22.81 -28.58
CA SER A 547 1.55 -23.41 -29.89
C SER A 547 0.35 -23.29 -30.83
N GLU A 548 -0.86 -23.20 -30.27
CA GLU A 548 -2.11 -23.09 -31.01
C GLU A 548 -2.45 -21.61 -31.31
N ASP A 549 -2.36 -20.75 -30.30
CA ASP A 549 -2.85 -19.37 -30.36
C ASP A 549 -1.75 -18.29 -30.30
N GLU A 550 -0.47 -18.67 -30.26
CA GLU A 550 0.70 -17.79 -30.02
C GLU A 550 0.83 -17.26 -28.58
N TYR A 551 -0.25 -17.32 -27.79
CA TYR A 551 -0.31 -16.94 -26.38
C TYR A 551 -1.15 -17.95 -25.58
N ALA A 552 -1.11 -17.86 -24.26
CA ALA A 552 -2.04 -18.54 -23.38
C ALA A 552 -2.75 -17.54 -22.47
N ILE A 553 -4.00 -17.85 -22.09
CA ILE A 553 -4.75 -17.08 -21.11
C ILE A 553 -4.74 -17.84 -19.78
N TRP A 554 -4.34 -17.16 -18.71
CA TRP A 554 -4.21 -17.76 -17.37
C TRP A 554 -5.48 -18.46 -16.92
N THR A 555 -6.67 -17.92 -17.17
CA THR A 555 -7.94 -18.55 -16.82
C THR A 555 -8.10 -19.93 -17.45
N ASN A 556 -7.70 -20.08 -18.72
CA ASN A 556 -7.81 -21.35 -19.46
C ASN A 556 -6.75 -22.35 -18.97
N VAL A 557 -5.52 -21.88 -18.72
CA VAL A 557 -4.45 -22.67 -18.09
C VAL A 557 -4.87 -23.14 -16.70
N TRP A 558 -5.43 -22.25 -15.88
CA TRP A 558 -5.87 -22.53 -14.53
C TRP A 558 -6.98 -23.58 -14.49
N ASN A 559 -7.97 -23.48 -15.39
CA ASN A 559 -9.03 -24.48 -15.53
C ASN A 559 -8.44 -25.88 -15.84
N MET A 560 -7.43 -25.96 -16.71
CA MET A 560 -6.74 -27.22 -16.99
C MET A 560 -5.93 -27.74 -15.81
N ILE A 561 -5.30 -26.85 -15.03
CA ILE A 561 -4.58 -27.23 -13.81
C ILE A 561 -5.55 -27.81 -12.78
N GLN A 562 -6.71 -27.17 -12.59
CA GLN A 562 -7.72 -27.64 -11.64
C GLN A 562 -8.27 -29.02 -11.99
N ASP A 563 -8.49 -29.26 -13.28
CA ASP A 563 -8.98 -30.54 -13.79
C ASP A 563 -7.92 -31.65 -13.69
N LYS A 564 -6.68 -31.36 -14.11
CA LYS A 564 -5.61 -32.37 -14.21
C LYS A 564 -4.82 -32.61 -12.92
N PHE A 565 -4.73 -31.62 -12.04
CA PHE A 565 -3.90 -31.67 -10.83
C PHE A 565 -4.69 -31.26 -9.56
N PRO A 566 -5.77 -31.99 -9.20
CA PRO A 566 -6.58 -31.64 -8.03
C PRO A 566 -5.78 -31.68 -6.71
N LEU A 567 -4.81 -32.60 -6.58
CA LEU A 567 -3.94 -32.67 -5.39
C LEU A 567 -3.03 -31.44 -5.26
N PHE A 568 -2.48 -30.93 -6.36
CA PHE A 568 -1.71 -29.68 -6.36
C PHE A 568 -2.57 -28.50 -5.86
N VAL A 569 -3.82 -28.43 -6.31
CA VAL A 569 -4.78 -27.41 -5.85
C VAL A 569 -5.09 -27.58 -4.36
N GLU A 570 -5.34 -28.81 -3.90
CA GLU A 570 -5.59 -29.12 -2.50
C GLU A 570 -4.43 -28.69 -1.57
N ASN A 571 -3.19 -28.95 -2.00
CA ASN A 571 -1.98 -28.58 -1.24
C ASN A 571 -1.79 -27.06 -1.12
N ASN A 572 -2.42 -26.26 -1.99
CA ASN A 572 -2.26 -24.81 -2.03
C ASN A 572 -3.56 -24.04 -1.73
N LEU A 573 -4.58 -24.66 -1.11
CA LEU A 573 -5.90 -24.06 -0.82
C LEU A 573 -5.86 -22.80 0.06
N TYR A 574 -4.78 -22.58 0.79
CA TYR A 574 -4.59 -21.37 1.61
C TYR A 574 -4.14 -20.16 0.78
N LEU A 575 -3.76 -20.35 -0.49
CA LEU A 575 -3.48 -19.29 -1.45
C LEU A 575 -4.73 -18.99 -2.28
N SER A 576 -4.86 -17.74 -2.71
CA SER A 576 -5.85 -17.36 -3.72
C SER A 576 -5.39 -17.80 -5.11
N GLY A 577 -6.29 -17.80 -6.09
CA GLY A 577 -5.92 -18.03 -7.50
C GLY A 577 -4.87 -17.05 -8.01
N LEU A 578 -4.86 -15.81 -7.51
CA LEU A 578 -3.80 -14.83 -7.82
C LEU A 578 -2.48 -15.19 -7.14
N GLY A 579 -2.52 -15.66 -5.89
CA GLY A 579 -1.33 -16.12 -5.18
C GLY A 579 -0.65 -17.29 -5.90
N ILE A 580 -1.43 -18.29 -6.30
CA ILE A 580 -0.94 -19.44 -7.07
C ILE A 580 -0.37 -18.98 -8.42
N ARG A 581 -1.09 -18.12 -9.16
CA ARG A 581 -0.59 -17.52 -10.41
C ARG A 581 0.79 -16.88 -10.22
N ASN A 582 0.93 -16.01 -9.21
CA ASN A 582 2.16 -15.26 -8.96
C ASN A 582 3.32 -16.19 -8.55
N ALA A 583 3.04 -17.25 -7.80
CA ALA A 583 4.04 -18.25 -7.43
C ALA A 583 4.51 -19.05 -8.64
N ILE A 584 3.59 -19.47 -9.51
CA ILE A 584 3.92 -20.17 -10.76
C ILE A 584 4.70 -19.24 -11.71
N GLU A 585 4.26 -18.00 -11.88
CA GLU A 585 4.96 -16.98 -12.68
C GLU A 585 6.43 -16.84 -12.25
N GLN A 586 6.68 -16.77 -10.94
CA GLN A 586 8.04 -16.69 -10.41
C GLN A 586 8.89 -17.93 -10.75
N ARG A 587 8.33 -19.13 -10.61
CA ARG A 587 9.03 -20.39 -10.93
C ARG A 587 9.38 -20.50 -12.43
N PHE A 588 8.61 -19.85 -13.29
CA PHE A 588 8.86 -19.79 -14.73
C PHE A 588 9.64 -18.57 -15.21
N SER A 589 10.25 -17.80 -14.29
CA SER A 589 11.06 -16.65 -14.65
C SER A 589 12.10 -17.01 -15.72
N GLY A 590 12.00 -16.36 -16.88
CA GLY A 590 12.86 -16.60 -18.05
C GLY A 590 12.35 -17.63 -19.07
N ARG A 591 11.42 -18.54 -18.72
CA ARG A 591 10.79 -19.48 -19.67
C ARG A 591 9.54 -18.89 -20.32
N PHE A 592 8.71 -18.24 -19.53
CA PHE A 592 7.48 -17.57 -19.96
C PHE A 592 7.48 -16.13 -19.48
N ARG A 593 6.71 -15.29 -20.17
CA ARG A 593 6.41 -13.92 -19.74
C ARG A 593 4.92 -13.82 -19.46
N PHE A 594 4.60 -13.40 -18.24
CA PHE A 594 3.25 -13.13 -17.79
C PHE A 594 3.00 -11.62 -17.83
N GLU A 595 1.93 -11.19 -18.50
CA GLU A 595 1.50 -9.80 -18.56
C GLU A 595 -0.02 -9.74 -18.29
N GLY A 596 -0.39 -9.48 -17.03
CA GLY A 596 -1.77 -9.64 -16.59
C GLY A 596 -2.22 -11.10 -16.75
N ALA A 597 -3.37 -11.33 -17.37
CA ALA A 597 -3.85 -12.69 -17.64
C ALA A 597 -3.13 -13.38 -18.82
N VAL A 598 -2.32 -12.67 -19.61
CA VAL A 598 -1.68 -13.19 -20.82
C VAL A 598 -0.34 -13.83 -20.49
N ILE A 599 -0.08 -14.99 -21.06
CA ILE A 599 1.18 -15.72 -20.96
C ILE A 599 1.73 -15.90 -22.37
N SER A 600 3.01 -15.59 -22.57
CA SER A 600 3.64 -15.63 -23.89
C SER A 600 5.11 -16.04 -23.77
N ARG A 601 5.76 -16.28 -24.91
CA ARG A 601 7.21 -16.44 -24.96
C ARG A 601 7.88 -15.10 -24.64
N PRO A 602 9.04 -15.08 -23.95
CA PRO A 602 9.76 -13.85 -23.64
C PRO A 602 10.11 -12.97 -24.86
N LYS A 603 10.24 -13.58 -26.05
CA LYS A 603 10.59 -12.87 -27.30
C LYS A 603 9.40 -12.24 -28.02
N ASP A 604 8.22 -12.83 -27.88
CA ASP A 604 7.03 -12.49 -28.67
C ASP A 604 6.03 -11.66 -27.87
N SER A 605 6.44 -11.17 -26.71
CA SER A 605 5.55 -10.81 -25.62
C SER A 605 4.33 -9.97 -26.01
N PHE A 606 3.16 -10.42 -25.55
CA PHE A 606 1.87 -9.80 -25.86
C PHE A 606 1.25 -9.14 -24.64
N SER A 607 0.69 -7.95 -24.84
CA SER A 607 -0.21 -7.31 -23.87
C SER A 607 -1.63 -7.84 -24.03
N MET A 608 -2.49 -7.56 -23.04
CA MET A 608 -3.93 -7.84 -23.16
C MET A 608 -4.57 -7.18 -24.40
N ARG A 609 -4.07 -6.02 -24.83
CA ARG A 609 -4.52 -5.34 -26.06
C ARG A 609 -4.15 -6.13 -27.31
N ASP A 610 -2.93 -6.65 -27.37
CA ASP A 610 -2.43 -7.40 -28.52
C ASP A 610 -3.22 -8.69 -28.73
N VAL A 611 -3.66 -9.32 -27.65
CA VAL A 611 -4.54 -10.50 -27.69
C VAL A 611 -5.84 -10.22 -28.45
N TYR A 612 -6.49 -9.07 -28.27
CA TYR A 612 -7.69 -8.73 -29.08
C TYR A 612 -7.36 -8.60 -30.57
N GLN A 613 -6.20 -8.02 -30.90
CA GLN A 613 -5.77 -7.90 -32.29
C GLN A 613 -5.46 -9.27 -32.92
N LEU A 614 -4.78 -10.16 -32.18
CA LEU A 614 -4.47 -11.52 -32.62
C LEU A 614 -5.75 -12.35 -32.77
N TYR A 615 -6.64 -12.30 -31.78
CA TYR A 615 -7.94 -12.98 -31.83
C TYR A 615 -8.69 -12.62 -33.12
N ALA A 616 -8.79 -11.33 -33.44
CA ALA A 616 -9.44 -10.84 -34.65
C ALA A 616 -8.65 -11.12 -35.97
N LYS A 617 -7.36 -11.45 -35.89
CA LYS A 617 -6.56 -11.89 -37.05
C LYS A 617 -6.75 -13.38 -37.34
N HIS A 618 -6.90 -14.21 -36.31
CA HIS A 618 -7.15 -15.66 -36.45
C HIS A 618 -8.58 -15.96 -36.87
N HIS A 619 -9.54 -15.12 -36.47
CA HIS A 619 -10.96 -15.30 -36.79
C HIS A 619 -11.38 -14.42 -37.98
N VAL A 620 -11.85 -15.06 -39.05
CA VAL A 620 -12.36 -14.33 -40.24
C VAL A 620 -13.63 -13.55 -39.90
N GLU A 621 -14.48 -14.12 -39.04
CA GLU A 621 -15.69 -13.52 -38.46
C GLU A 621 -15.77 -13.95 -36.99
N PHE A 622 -16.32 -13.08 -36.15
CA PHE A 622 -16.56 -13.35 -34.72
C PHE A 622 -17.66 -12.44 -34.18
N THR A 623 -18.19 -12.77 -33.01
CA THR A 623 -19.39 -12.19 -32.42
C THR A 623 -19.12 -11.23 -31.27
N ALA A 624 -20.13 -10.44 -30.90
CA ALA A 624 -20.03 -9.57 -29.72
C ALA A 624 -19.93 -10.39 -28.42
N ASP A 625 -20.61 -11.53 -28.36
CA ASP A 625 -20.58 -12.45 -27.22
C ASP A 625 -19.21 -13.12 -27.06
N GLU A 626 -18.55 -13.53 -28.13
CA GLU A 626 -17.18 -14.08 -28.08
C GLU A 626 -16.18 -13.06 -27.52
N ILE A 627 -16.27 -11.81 -27.96
CA ILE A 627 -15.43 -10.72 -27.45
C ILE A 627 -15.75 -10.39 -25.99
N TYR A 628 -17.01 -10.51 -25.59
CA TYR A 628 -17.40 -10.37 -24.18
C TYR A 628 -16.80 -11.48 -23.32
N ILE A 629 -16.86 -12.74 -23.77
CA ILE A 629 -16.26 -13.89 -23.08
C ILE A 629 -14.75 -13.70 -22.95
N LEU A 630 -14.06 -13.31 -24.02
CA LEU A 630 -12.62 -13.01 -24.01
C LEU A 630 -12.27 -11.94 -22.95
N SER A 631 -13.12 -10.92 -22.79
CA SER A 631 -12.92 -9.89 -21.75
C SER A 631 -12.99 -10.45 -20.32
N LYS A 632 -13.81 -11.48 -20.09
CA LYS A 632 -13.92 -12.16 -18.79
C LYS A 632 -12.74 -13.07 -18.53
N GLU A 633 -12.28 -13.79 -19.54
CA GLU A 633 -11.10 -14.65 -19.44
C GLU A 633 -9.83 -13.85 -19.15
N LEU A 634 -9.70 -12.66 -19.74
CA LEU A 634 -8.57 -11.75 -19.54
C LEU A 634 -8.70 -10.83 -18.31
N ASP A 635 -9.86 -10.82 -17.64
CA ASP A 635 -10.21 -9.89 -16.56
C ASP A 635 -9.90 -8.41 -16.90
N THR A 636 -10.37 -7.96 -18.07
CA THR A 636 -10.07 -6.62 -18.58
C THR A 636 -11.23 -6.00 -19.36
N VAL A 637 -11.10 -4.72 -19.70
CA VAL A 637 -12.03 -4.04 -20.61
C VAL A 637 -11.79 -4.48 -22.05
N ILE A 638 -12.81 -4.36 -22.89
CA ILE A 638 -12.67 -4.68 -24.33
C ILE A 638 -11.84 -3.59 -25.01
N TYR A 639 -10.75 -4.00 -25.66
CA TYR A 639 -9.89 -3.12 -26.46
C TYR A 639 -10.44 -2.98 -27.87
N PHE A 640 -11.52 -2.20 -28.01
CA PHE A 640 -12.16 -1.97 -29.31
C PHE A 640 -11.25 -1.26 -30.32
N ASP A 641 -10.28 -0.47 -29.84
CA ASP A 641 -9.27 0.17 -30.69
C ASP A 641 -8.41 -0.89 -31.40
N ALA A 642 -7.96 -1.92 -30.66
CA ALA A 642 -7.19 -3.03 -31.21
C ALA A 642 -8.01 -3.86 -32.22
N LEU A 643 -9.29 -4.13 -31.89
CA LEU A 643 -10.21 -4.80 -32.82
C LEU A 643 -10.40 -3.98 -34.10
N SER A 644 -10.58 -2.67 -33.97
CA SER A 644 -10.84 -1.75 -35.09
C SER A 644 -9.64 -1.60 -36.02
N GLU A 645 -8.42 -1.97 -35.61
CA GLU A 645 -7.25 -1.96 -36.49
C GLU A 645 -7.34 -3.04 -37.59
N VAL A 646 -7.93 -4.21 -37.28
CA VAL A 646 -7.88 -5.41 -38.13
C VAL A 646 -9.25 -5.96 -38.56
N SER A 647 -10.32 -5.55 -37.87
CA SER A 647 -11.70 -5.96 -38.16
C SER A 647 -12.61 -4.76 -38.38
N VAL A 648 -13.82 -5.03 -38.90
CA VAL A 648 -14.93 -4.07 -39.04
C VAL A 648 -16.14 -4.68 -38.36
N ARG A 649 -16.78 -3.93 -37.48
CA ARG A 649 -18.05 -4.32 -36.88
C ARG A 649 -19.17 -3.97 -37.85
N VAL A 650 -19.86 -4.98 -38.40
CA VAL A 650 -20.87 -4.81 -39.45
C VAL A 650 -22.30 -4.89 -38.91
N SER A 651 -22.50 -5.32 -37.66
CA SER A 651 -23.81 -5.31 -36.99
C SER A 651 -23.65 -5.24 -35.46
N HIS A 652 -24.77 -5.28 -34.73
CA HIS A 652 -24.76 -5.41 -33.27
C HIS A 652 -23.92 -6.60 -32.81
N ASP A 653 -23.91 -7.71 -33.55
CA ASP A 653 -23.31 -8.96 -33.09
C ASP A 653 -22.25 -9.53 -34.03
N LEU A 654 -21.91 -8.87 -35.14
CA LEU A 654 -20.96 -9.42 -36.11
C LEU A 654 -19.78 -8.48 -36.38
N PHE A 655 -18.59 -9.04 -36.23
CA PHE A 655 -17.32 -8.49 -36.66
C PHE A 655 -16.76 -9.33 -37.80
N VAL A 656 -16.17 -8.68 -38.80
CA VAL A 656 -15.56 -9.34 -39.95
C VAL A 656 -14.17 -8.78 -40.21
N SER A 657 -13.28 -9.59 -40.78
CA SER A 657 -11.97 -9.13 -41.21
C SER A 657 -12.07 -7.95 -42.18
N LYS A 658 -11.20 -6.93 -42.03
CA LYS A 658 -11.10 -5.80 -42.98
C LYS A 658 -10.90 -6.24 -44.43
N LYS A 659 -10.37 -7.44 -44.66
CA LYS A 659 -10.18 -8.01 -46.01
C LYS A 659 -11.49 -8.38 -46.71
N ARG A 660 -12.60 -8.53 -45.98
CA ARG A 660 -13.92 -8.94 -46.51
C ARG A 660 -14.83 -7.78 -46.90
N ILE A 661 -14.41 -6.55 -46.63
CA ILE A 661 -15.23 -5.37 -46.86
C ILE A 661 -14.41 -4.31 -47.60
N ASN A 662 -15.04 -3.69 -48.60
CA ASN A 662 -14.45 -2.60 -49.35
C ASN A 662 -15.43 -1.43 -49.39
N PHE A 663 -15.04 -0.31 -48.81
CA PHE A 663 -15.84 0.91 -48.79
C PHE A 663 -15.51 1.80 -49.99
N ASP A 664 -16.52 2.29 -50.68
CA ASP A 664 -16.39 3.49 -51.51
C ASP A 664 -16.35 4.72 -50.59
N VAL A 665 -15.18 4.99 -50.02
CA VAL A 665 -14.97 6.01 -48.99
C VAL A 665 -15.47 7.39 -49.42
N ASP A 666 -15.23 7.77 -50.68
CA ASP A 666 -15.61 9.10 -51.16
C ASP A 666 -17.13 9.23 -51.36
N SER A 667 -17.81 8.15 -51.77
CA SER A 667 -19.27 8.12 -51.85
C SER A 667 -19.94 8.09 -50.47
N VAL A 668 -19.41 7.29 -49.53
CA VAL A 668 -19.91 7.27 -48.14
C VAL A 668 -19.75 8.65 -47.49
N ASP A 669 -18.58 9.29 -47.63
CA ASP A 669 -18.34 10.63 -47.09
C ASP A 669 -19.32 11.66 -47.69
N LYS A 670 -19.66 11.58 -48.99
CA LYS A 670 -20.69 12.45 -49.59
C LYS A 670 -22.08 12.23 -48.99
N VAL A 671 -22.44 10.99 -48.69
CA VAL A 671 -23.71 10.65 -48.06
C VAL A 671 -23.76 11.23 -46.64
N ILE A 672 -22.71 11.02 -45.83
CA ILE A 672 -22.60 11.62 -44.49
C ILE A 672 -22.68 13.15 -44.55
N GLU A 673 -21.99 13.76 -45.52
CA GLU A 673 -22.01 15.21 -45.75
C GLU A 673 -23.44 15.74 -46.02
N SER A 674 -24.30 14.95 -46.67
CA SER A 674 -25.68 15.35 -46.96
C SER A 674 -26.58 15.44 -45.71
N PHE A 675 -26.24 14.71 -44.63
CA PHE A 675 -26.95 14.80 -43.35
C PHE A 675 -26.48 15.99 -42.49
N MET A 676 -25.30 16.54 -42.79
CA MET A 676 -24.66 17.58 -41.97
C MET A 676 -25.28 18.96 -42.22
N SER A 677 -26.17 19.39 -41.33
CA SER A 677 -26.72 20.75 -41.32
C SER A 677 -25.90 21.75 -40.47
N LYS A 678 -24.99 21.23 -39.62
CA LYS A 678 -24.16 21.99 -38.68
C LYS A 678 -22.70 21.51 -38.73
N ASP A 679 -21.85 22.07 -37.85
CA ASP A 679 -20.46 21.64 -37.67
C ASP A 679 -20.33 20.21 -37.09
N TYR A 680 -21.42 19.66 -36.56
CA TYR A 680 -21.51 18.28 -36.05
C TYR A 680 -22.92 17.70 -36.27
N ILE A 681 -23.03 16.38 -36.24
CA ILE A 681 -24.29 15.63 -36.14
C ILE A 681 -24.12 14.51 -35.11
N ARG A 682 -25.15 14.22 -34.30
CA ARG A 682 -25.10 13.05 -33.39
C ARG A 682 -25.18 11.79 -34.25
N ILE A 683 -24.38 10.77 -33.96
CA ILE A 683 -24.34 9.55 -34.79
C ILE A 683 -25.73 8.89 -34.94
N ARG A 684 -26.54 8.96 -33.89
CA ARG A 684 -27.91 8.41 -33.84
C ARG A 684 -28.95 9.22 -34.64
N GLU A 685 -28.61 10.43 -35.11
CA GLU A 685 -29.47 11.17 -36.04
C GLU A 685 -29.39 10.64 -37.47
N ILE A 686 -28.39 9.82 -37.80
CA ILE A 686 -28.36 9.09 -39.07
C ILE A 686 -29.13 7.79 -38.85
N ASP A 687 -30.43 7.83 -39.12
CA ASP A 687 -31.38 6.72 -38.95
C ASP A 687 -31.80 6.05 -40.27
N SER A 688 -31.36 6.60 -41.41
CA SER A 688 -31.63 6.08 -42.75
C SER A 688 -30.33 5.79 -43.50
N PHE A 689 -30.17 4.53 -43.90
CA PHE A 689 -28.97 4.05 -44.59
C PHE A 689 -29.18 3.77 -46.09
N LEU A 690 -30.35 4.09 -46.64
CA LEU A 690 -30.72 3.79 -48.03
C LEU A 690 -29.80 4.45 -49.08
N ALA A 691 -29.24 5.61 -48.74
CA ALA A 691 -28.35 6.35 -49.63
C ALA A 691 -26.89 5.85 -49.61
N PHE A 692 -26.54 4.98 -48.65
CA PHE A 692 -25.16 4.50 -48.51
C PHE A 692 -24.83 3.48 -49.61
N PRO A 693 -23.63 3.52 -50.21
CA PRO A 693 -23.22 2.58 -51.23
C PRO A 693 -23.08 1.16 -50.67
N SER A 694 -23.33 0.15 -51.50
CA SER A 694 -23.15 -1.24 -51.10
C SER A 694 -21.70 -1.52 -50.73
N ALA A 695 -21.50 -2.15 -49.57
CA ALA A 695 -20.19 -2.57 -49.06
C ALA A 695 -20.16 -4.07 -48.72
N GLY A 696 -21.14 -4.84 -49.22
CA GLY A 696 -21.27 -6.29 -48.98
C GLY A 696 -22.04 -6.67 -47.70
N TYR A 697 -22.32 -5.70 -46.82
CA TYR A 697 -23.15 -5.85 -45.62
C TYR A 697 -24.16 -4.70 -45.54
N GLU A 698 -25.26 -4.92 -44.82
CA GLU A 698 -26.27 -3.89 -44.58
C GLU A 698 -25.73 -2.81 -43.63
N TRP A 699 -25.86 -1.56 -44.06
CA TRP A 699 -25.47 -0.42 -43.24
C TRP A 699 -26.38 -0.24 -42.03
N ASN A 700 -25.74 0.03 -40.89
CA ASN A 700 -26.35 0.35 -39.60
C ASN A 700 -25.38 1.22 -38.78
N GLU A 701 -25.77 1.60 -37.58
CA GLU A 701 -24.98 2.45 -36.70
C GLU A 701 -23.60 1.86 -36.34
N TYR A 702 -23.47 0.53 -36.22
CA TYR A 702 -22.21 -0.15 -35.88
C TYR A 702 -21.23 -0.13 -37.06
N MET A 703 -21.76 -0.35 -38.26
CA MET A 703 -20.99 -0.26 -39.50
C MET A 703 -20.55 1.19 -39.77
N LEU A 704 -21.42 2.16 -39.47
CA LEU A 704 -21.10 3.58 -39.55
C LEU A 704 -20.02 3.99 -38.53
N GLU A 705 -20.13 3.54 -37.28
CA GLU A 705 -19.09 3.75 -36.26
C GLU A 705 -17.73 3.22 -36.75
N SER A 706 -17.69 1.99 -37.25
CA SER A 706 -16.45 1.37 -37.76
C SER A 706 -15.86 2.14 -38.95
N PHE A 707 -16.71 2.61 -39.87
CA PHE A 707 -16.29 3.42 -41.01
C PHE A 707 -15.65 4.75 -40.56
N LEU A 708 -16.28 5.45 -39.61
CA LEU A 708 -15.81 6.74 -39.11
C LEU A 708 -14.50 6.64 -38.34
N ILE A 709 -14.29 5.54 -37.60
CA ILE A 709 -13.07 5.30 -36.84
C ILE A 709 -11.87 5.04 -37.77
N SER A 710 -12.08 4.23 -38.82
CA SER A 710 -10.96 3.66 -39.59
C SER A 710 -10.81 4.15 -41.04
N TYR A 711 -11.85 4.70 -41.67
CA TYR A 711 -11.89 4.86 -43.12
C TYR A 711 -12.20 6.27 -43.61
N SER A 712 -13.11 7.00 -42.96
CA SER A 712 -13.56 8.30 -43.45
C SER A 712 -12.39 9.28 -43.65
N LYS A 713 -12.34 9.96 -44.81
CA LYS A 713 -11.32 10.98 -45.08
C LYS A 713 -11.76 12.34 -44.55
N LYS A 714 -13.06 12.64 -44.58
CA LYS A 714 -13.62 13.95 -44.21
C LYS A 714 -14.12 14.04 -42.78
N PHE A 715 -14.57 12.94 -42.19
CA PHE A 715 -15.25 12.94 -40.90
C PHE A 715 -14.49 12.15 -39.84
N ALA A 716 -14.73 12.50 -38.58
CA ALA A 716 -14.26 11.78 -37.42
C ALA A 716 -15.43 11.58 -36.45
N LEU A 717 -15.42 10.45 -35.74
CA LEU A 717 -16.33 10.22 -34.63
C LEU A 717 -15.65 10.66 -33.33
N LEU A 718 -16.28 11.60 -32.62
CA LEU A 718 -15.92 11.96 -31.26
C LEU A 718 -16.89 11.25 -30.31
N ASN A 719 -16.36 10.33 -29.50
CA ASN A 719 -17.13 9.54 -28.53
C ASN A 719 -16.40 9.40 -27.19
N ASN A 720 -17.08 8.81 -26.20
CA ASN A 720 -16.52 8.48 -24.89
C ASN A 720 -16.18 6.98 -24.81
N GLY A 721 -15.49 6.46 -25.83
CA GLY A 721 -15.23 5.04 -26.02
C GLY A 721 -16.38 4.28 -26.68
N GLN A 722 -16.08 3.06 -27.12
CA GLN A 722 -17.03 2.15 -27.78
C GLN A 722 -17.71 1.22 -26.76
N SER A 723 -18.86 0.66 -27.16
CA SER A 723 -19.66 -0.26 -26.34
C SER A 723 -20.19 -1.43 -27.17
N LEU A 724 -20.36 -2.58 -26.52
CA LEU A 724 -20.96 -3.76 -27.16
C LEU A 724 -22.42 -3.56 -27.53
N HIS A 725 -23.20 -2.75 -26.83
CA HIS A 725 -24.66 -2.70 -27.05
C HIS A 725 -25.18 -1.33 -27.47
N ASN A 726 -24.29 -0.36 -27.70
CA ASN A 726 -24.70 0.98 -28.08
C ASN A 726 -23.59 1.71 -28.84
N VAL A 727 -23.98 2.49 -29.85
CA VAL A 727 -23.12 3.41 -30.59
C VAL A 727 -23.51 4.82 -30.18
N ALA A 728 -22.56 5.62 -29.67
CA ALA A 728 -22.83 6.97 -29.17
C ALA A 728 -21.72 7.94 -29.57
N GLY A 729 -22.08 9.23 -29.64
CA GLY A 729 -21.14 10.31 -29.94
C GLY A 729 -21.59 11.21 -31.08
N ALA A 730 -20.67 12.06 -31.52
CA ALA A 730 -20.89 13.04 -32.57
C ALA A 730 -19.93 12.85 -33.74
N ILE A 731 -20.47 12.90 -34.94
CA ILE A 731 -19.73 12.96 -36.19
C ILE A 731 -19.39 14.42 -36.45
N VAL A 732 -18.12 14.70 -36.66
CA VAL A 732 -17.60 16.05 -36.93
C VAL A 732 -16.75 16.07 -38.19
N LYS A 733 -16.62 17.23 -38.82
CA LYS A 733 -15.68 17.42 -39.91
C LYS A 733 -14.24 17.46 -39.36
N LYS A 734 -13.32 16.72 -39.98
CA LYS A 734 -11.90 16.68 -39.60
C LYS A 734 -11.22 18.04 -39.71
N ASP A 735 -11.65 18.90 -40.63
CA ASP A 735 -11.19 20.28 -40.80
C ASP A 735 -12.08 21.32 -40.06
N GLY A 736 -13.12 20.87 -39.36
CA GLY A 736 -14.08 21.72 -38.64
C GLY A 736 -13.55 22.30 -37.33
N LYS A 737 -14.40 23.08 -36.65
CA LYS A 737 -14.05 23.79 -35.39
C LYS A 737 -14.08 22.90 -34.15
N ILE A 738 -14.88 21.84 -34.17
CA ILE A 738 -15.03 20.90 -33.05
C ILE A 738 -13.99 19.80 -33.22
N LYS A 739 -13.02 19.73 -32.30
CA LYS A 739 -11.92 18.76 -32.35
C LYS A 739 -11.98 17.74 -31.22
N GLU A 740 -12.40 18.16 -30.04
CA GLU A 740 -12.42 17.32 -28.85
C GLU A 740 -13.83 16.91 -28.46
N PHE A 741 -13.97 15.76 -27.79
CA PHE A 741 -15.28 15.24 -27.40
C PHE A 741 -16.03 16.19 -26.45
N GLU A 742 -15.33 16.87 -25.52
CA GLU A 742 -15.95 17.91 -24.68
C GLU A 742 -16.50 19.10 -25.47
N ASP A 743 -15.94 19.43 -26.64
CA ASP A 743 -16.45 20.51 -27.49
C ASP A 743 -17.78 20.10 -28.14
N ALA A 744 -17.87 18.84 -28.58
CA ALA A 744 -19.10 18.27 -29.09
C ALA A 744 -20.19 18.22 -28.00
N CYS A 745 -19.85 17.76 -26.79
CA CYS A 745 -20.77 17.80 -25.65
C CYS A 745 -21.20 19.23 -25.31
N ALA A 746 -20.27 20.19 -25.32
CA ALA A 746 -20.57 21.59 -25.04
C ALA A 746 -21.53 22.18 -26.08
N ALA A 747 -21.34 21.85 -27.35
CA ALA A 747 -22.23 22.26 -28.44
C ALA A 747 -23.65 21.73 -28.22
N VAL A 748 -23.79 20.42 -27.96
CA VAL A 748 -25.09 19.77 -27.66
C VAL A 748 -25.76 20.38 -26.43
N LEU A 749 -25.02 20.54 -25.32
CA LEU A 749 -25.56 21.12 -24.09
C LEU A 749 -25.99 22.58 -24.28
N SER A 750 -25.23 23.36 -25.06
CA SER A 750 -25.56 24.77 -25.29
C SER A 750 -26.89 24.97 -26.01
N GLU A 751 -27.30 24.01 -26.85
CA GLU A 751 -28.53 24.03 -27.63
C GLU A 751 -29.75 23.51 -26.85
N SER A 752 -29.51 22.83 -25.72
CA SER A 752 -30.58 22.33 -24.85
C SER A 752 -31.22 23.46 -24.03
N ARG A 753 -32.44 23.19 -23.52
CA ARG A 753 -33.13 24.09 -22.57
C ARG A 753 -32.94 23.71 -21.10
N ILE A 754 -32.11 22.69 -20.83
CA ILE A 754 -31.87 22.23 -19.47
C ILE A 754 -30.98 23.21 -18.70
N GLU A 755 -31.08 23.15 -17.38
CA GLU A 755 -30.14 23.84 -16.49
C GLU A 755 -28.76 23.17 -16.57
N LEU A 756 -27.69 23.96 -16.69
CA LEU A 756 -26.32 23.44 -16.84
C LEU A 756 -25.69 23.01 -15.49
N LYS A 757 -26.45 22.23 -14.72
CA LYS A 757 -25.98 21.53 -13.51
C LYS A 757 -25.45 20.15 -13.89
N LYS A 758 -24.54 19.59 -13.08
CA LYS A 758 -23.86 18.32 -13.39
C LYS A 758 -24.84 17.17 -13.67
N SER A 759 -25.83 16.97 -12.81
CA SER A 759 -26.83 15.89 -12.94
C SER A 759 -27.65 16.02 -14.22
N GLU A 760 -28.24 17.19 -14.46
CA GLU A 760 -29.08 17.48 -15.61
C GLU A 760 -28.31 17.37 -16.93
N ALA A 761 -27.11 17.95 -16.99
CA ALA A 761 -26.25 17.87 -18.16
C ALA A 761 -25.85 16.42 -18.48
N LEU A 762 -25.49 15.64 -17.46
CA LEU A 762 -25.09 14.25 -17.64
C LEU A 762 -26.26 13.37 -18.10
N ASN A 763 -27.43 13.54 -17.49
CA ASN A 763 -28.65 12.84 -17.89
C ASN A 763 -29.02 13.17 -19.33
N TYR A 764 -29.00 14.46 -19.69
CA TYR A 764 -29.31 14.90 -21.05
C TYR A 764 -28.33 14.33 -22.09
N LEU A 765 -27.03 14.30 -21.79
CA LEU A 765 -26.02 13.70 -22.69
C LEU A 765 -26.26 12.20 -22.92
N VAL A 766 -26.79 11.47 -21.93
CA VAL A 766 -27.22 10.07 -22.10
C VAL A 766 -28.48 9.99 -22.94
N ASP A 767 -29.49 10.79 -22.64
CA ASP A 767 -30.80 10.77 -23.32
C ASP A 767 -30.67 11.10 -24.82
N VAL A 768 -29.74 12.00 -25.16
CA VAL A 768 -29.42 12.36 -26.55
C VAL A 768 -28.36 11.46 -27.18
N ASN A 769 -27.95 10.38 -26.51
CA ASN A 769 -27.02 9.37 -27.00
C ASN A 769 -25.63 9.92 -27.41
N MET A 770 -25.14 10.91 -26.66
CA MET A 770 -23.76 11.39 -26.77
C MET A 770 -22.79 10.53 -25.96
N ILE A 771 -23.23 10.00 -24.83
CA ILE A 771 -22.46 9.09 -23.97
C ILE A 771 -23.27 7.85 -23.64
N THR A 772 -22.59 6.71 -23.45
CA THR A 772 -23.22 5.42 -23.13
C THR A 772 -23.39 5.18 -21.63
N ARG A 773 -22.63 5.89 -20.78
CA ARG A 773 -22.63 5.74 -19.32
C ARG A 773 -22.93 7.10 -18.66
N ARG A 774 -23.62 7.09 -17.52
CA ARG A 774 -23.83 8.27 -16.65
C ARG A 774 -22.55 8.62 -15.89
N SER A 775 -21.45 8.77 -16.61
CA SER A 775 -20.15 9.18 -16.07
C SER A 775 -19.32 9.77 -17.21
N TYR A 776 -18.83 11.00 -17.03
CA TYR A 776 -17.95 11.64 -18.00
C TYR A 776 -16.91 12.53 -17.29
N LYS A 777 -15.62 12.19 -17.46
CA LYS A 777 -14.51 12.84 -16.75
C LYS A 777 -14.44 14.35 -17.02
N ASN A 778 -14.68 14.78 -18.26
CA ASN A 778 -14.57 16.17 -18.67
C ASN A 778 -15.92 16.91 -18.69
N LEU A 779 -16.91 16.44 -17.92
CA LEU A 779 -18.24 17.05 -17.85
C LEU A 779 -18.18 18.53 -17.41
N ASP A 780 -17.38 18.85 -16.40
CA ASP A 780 -17.25 20.22 -15.89
C ASP A 780 -16.72 21.18 -16.96
N THR A 781 -15.75 20.72 -17.76
CA THR A 781 -15.22 21.48 -18.91
C THR A 781 -16.30 21.68 -19.97
N ALA A 782 -17.05 20.63 -20.31
CA ALA A 782 -18.13 20.71 -21.29
C ALA A 782 -19.24 21.68 -20.84
N ILE A 783 -19.65 21.64 -19.57
CA ILE A 783 -20.62 22.57 -18.96
C ILE A 783 -20.11 24.01 -19.04
N ARG A 784 -18.85 24.26 -18.65
CA ARG A 784 -18.26 25.60 -18.67
C ARG A 784 -18.22 26.18 -20.09
N LYS A 785 -17.83 25.37 -21.07
CA LYS A 785 -17.85 25.74 -22.50
C LYS A 785 -19.28 25.98 -22.99
N ALA A 786 -20.25 25.13 -22.62
CA ALA A 786 -21.65 25.31 -22.97
C ALA A 786 -22.23 26.63 -22.43
N THR A 787 -21.92 27.00 -21.19
CA THR A 787 -22.34 28.28 -20.60
C THR A 787 -21.76 29.46 -21.36
N GLN A 788 -20.48 29.40 -21.75
CA GLN A 788 -19.87 30.45 -22.59
C GLN A 788 -20.56 30.56 -23.95
N ILE A 789 -20.94 29.44 -24.57
CA ILE A 789 -21.68 29.45 -25.84
C ILE A 789 -23.06 30.07 -25.65
N ARG A 790 -23.80 29.73 -24.59
CA ARG A 790 -25.12 30.32 -24.29
C ARG A 790 -25.02 31.83 -24.05
N ASN A 791 -24.04 32.28 -23.28
CA ASN A 791 -23.83 33.70 -22.98
C ASN A 791 -23.38 34.53 -24.19
N ARG A 792 -22.89 33.91 -25.26
CA ARG A 792 -22.58 34.59 -26.53
C ARG A 792 -23.78 34.65 -27.49
N LYS A 793 -24.80 33.82 -27.26
CA LYS A 793 -26.01 33.70 -28.11
C LYS A 793 -27.22 34.45 -27.54
N GLY A 794 -27.29 34.60 -26.22
CA GLY A 794 -28.21 35.50 -25.52
C GLY A 794 -27.59 36.87 -25.36
#